data_AF-A0AAX3VYK2-F1
#
_entry.id   AF-A0AAX3VYK2-F1
#
_cell.length_a   1.000
_cell.length_b   1.000
_cell.length_c   1.000
_cell.angle_alpha   90.00
_cell.angle_beta   90.00
_cell.angle_gamma   90.00
#
_symmetry.space_group_name_H-M   'P 1'
#
loop_
_entity.id
_entity.type
_entity.pdbx_description
1 polymer ?
#
loop_
_entity_poly.entity_id
_entity_poly.type
_entity_poly.pdbx_seq_one_letter_code
_entity_poly.pdbx_strand_id
1 'polypeptide(L)'
;MTDDAVARIVTAIAKYEAQKIGLPANQKSIAFFSSLVDRAKILPMCQFLRDSPSRNPDQVVARFVAFFDDSSWLIEEEDSDPQPSLTTQGEPSEQSPRLAPVLPSPAPAPSAQIGDNPLPPQPEPELEPELEVEPARVPPLTPAGKSEPELPSSASESATRVFDMSEQRGPLPVTLDNHTQLVIGTGIFRTLNRNLINNPALRPVLDSKIVYEVDPRFMNGYKAMTLAGPVLDTDLDIKTYLCLVKLLGSMTDAQYERAAASYIEVTPEQFYSPLAEFLSPAEFGNYISDFMRTDKILHSMKRLHAFQMTLFRQPEDAEVHSGKESKDSSRMKGSVMIVGLVSVISLDGDGIIRITPNLPMREMYRAASRLIAVNRSTIIGFEHPISRIFSLWLTTIGNGQFKQDWVYINKKLSVRGILEGIHPLTEAGYYKKRHVKMLEVALVELVGCGVLECAYRRHTDTQFTPITPENCKLFILDGLKVEIELTRHRISHKHSPHNGQSEDAGEHSAQLPKGLQEETSDELSDVSAVTLSNEITHILKSVDFGRARYLTMPDIVELYRADLVKVAVRTKLLRELDTALCRKTMKSVLGYRRERLANLFNIALDGPDKAVMAGVCAEFWGTMTTSNDNRLYNLLSAMPRESQIKDPDQWAITYAAQIRDFLALMVTEEGEVMLKGIRAAMLNARLINLLTKASMTKEAKLVKYRAEAAK
;
A
#
# COMPACT_ATOMS: atom_id res chain seq x y z
N MET A 1 -19.63 45.36 20.33
CA MET A 1 -21.02 44.95 19.99
C MET A 1 -21.68 44.53 21.29
N THR A 2 -22.90 44.97 21.60
CA THR A 2 -23.60 44.52 22.81
C THR A 2 -24.17 43.12 22.56
N ASP A 3 -23.70 42.12 23.31
CA ASP A 3 -24.07 40.69 23.17
C ASP A 3 -25.58 40.40 23.28
N ASP A 4 -26.36 41.32 23.87
CA ASP A 4 -27.80 41.16 24.11
C ASP A 4 -28.65 41.06 22.82
N ALA A 5 -28.41 41.95 21.84
CA ALA A 5 -29.17 41.93 20.58
C ALA A 5 -28.87 40.67 19.76
N VAL A 6 -27.62 40.20 19.80
CA VAL A 6 -27.18 38.97 19.14
C VAL A 6 -27.84 37.77 19.78
N ALA A 7 -27.81 37.65 21.12
CA ALA A 7 -28.44 36.54 21.84
C ALA A 7 -29.95 36.44 21.58
N ARG A 8 -30.64 37.60 21.53
CA ARG A 8 -32.09 37.68 21.26
C ARG A 8 -32.45 37.24 19.84
N ILE A 9 -31.67 37.66 18.83
CA ILE A 9 -31.87 37.25 17.44
C ILE A 9 -31.53 35.77 17.23
N VAL A 10 -30.42 35.28 17.80
CA VAL A 10 -30.04 33.85 17.75
C VAL A 10 -31.15 32.97 18.34
N THR A 11 -31.71 33.37 19.49
CA THR A 11 -32.81 32.64 20.12
C THR A 11 -34.08 32.63 19.25
N ALA A 12 -34.40 33.76 18.61
CA ALA A 12 -35.55 33.87 17.71
C ALA A 12 -35.38 33.02 16.44
N ILE A 13 -34.17 33.00 15.86
CA ILE A 13 -33.83 32.11 14.74
C ILE A 13 -33.93 30.65 15.16
N ALA A 14 -33.44 30.30 16.35
CA ALA A 14 -33.51 28.95 16.86
C ALA A 14 -34.95 28.47 17.08
N LYS A 15 -35.83 29.34 17.57
CA LYS A 15 -37.28 29.06 17.64
C LYS A 15 -37.90 28.89 16.27
N TYR A 16 -37.55 29.75 15.32
CA TYR A 16 -38.04 29.68 13.94
C TYR A 16 -37.65 28.37 13.25
N GLU A 17 -36.38 27.96 13.36
CA GLU A 17 -35.88 26.70 12.79
C GLU A 17 -36.52 25.47 13.44
N ALA A 18 -36.68 25.47 14.77
CA ALA A 18 -37.37 24.39 15.48
C ALA A 18 -38.83 24.25 15.00
N GLN A 19 -39.56 25.36 14.87
CA GLN A 19 -40.94 25.38 14.39
C GLN A 19 -41.05 24.94 12.92
N LYS A 20 -40.13 25.40 12.05
CA LYS A 20 -40.08 25.04 10.63
C LYS A 20 -40.00 23.52 10.41
N ILE A 21 -39.32 22.81 11.30
CA ILE A 21 -39.17 21.35 11.21
C ILE A 21 -40.09 20.56 12.15
N GLY A 22 -41.05 21.22 12.81
CA GLY A 22 -42.07 20.57 13.66
C GLY A 22 -41.57 20.14 15.04
N LEU A 23 -40.45 20.68 15.52
CA LEU A 23 -39.95 20.44 16.88
C LEU A 23 -40.56 21.46 17.87
N PRO A 24 -40.80 21.04 19.13
CA PRO A 24 -41.22 21.97 20.17
C PRO A 24 -40.10 22.97 20.46
N ALA A 25 -40.42 24.26 20.62
CA ALA A 25 -39.48 25.32 20.99
C ALA A 25 -39.11 25.27 22.48
N ASN A 26 -38.60 24.12 22.93
CA ASN A 26 -38.11 23.89 24.28
C ASN A 26 -36.62 24.22 24.39
N GLN A 27 -36.09 24.20 25.61
CA GLN A 27 -34.71 24.59 25.87
C GLN A 27 -33.67 23.77 25.07
N LYS A 28 -33.95 22.48 24.79
CA LYS A 28 -33.05 21.60 24.03
C LYS A 28 -32.99 21.97 22.54
N SER A 29 -34.14 22.17 21.89
CA SER A 29 -34.19 22.55 20.48
C SER A 29 -33.63 23.96 20.27
N ILE A 30 -33.93 24.89 21.17
CA ILE A 30 -33.38 26.25 21.13
C ILE A 30 -31.85 26.22 21.28
N ALA A 31 -31.30 25.46 22.22
CA ALA A 31 -29.85 25.36 22.40
C ALA A 31 -29.14 24.78 21.17
N PHE A 32 -29.72 23.72 20.58
CA PHE A 32 -29.19 23.10 19.35
C PHE A 32 -29.17 24.08 18.17
N PHE A 33 -30.31 24.69 17.82
CA PHE A 33 -30.30 25.59 16.67
C PHE A 33 -29.50 26.87 16.93
N SER A 34 -29.43 27.33 18.19
CA SER A 34 -28.60 28.48 18.56
C SER A 34 -27.12 28.25 18.30
N SER A 35 -26.61 27.01 18.44
CA SER A 35 -25.21 26.68 18.15
C SER A 35 -24.89 26.67 16.66
N LEU A 36 -25.92 26.49 15.82
CA LEU A 36 -25.80 26.44 14.36
C LEU A 36 -25.95 27.80 13.68
N VAL A 37 -26.32 28.87 14.40
CA VAL A 37 -26.49 30.21 13.81
C VAL A 37 -25.15 30.84 13.50
N ASP A 38 -24.95 31.21 12.23
CA ASP A 38 -23.81 32.00 11.79
C ASP A 38 -23.99 33.46 12.24
N ARG A 39 -23.20 33.85 13.24
CA ARG A 39 -23.26 35.19 13.84
C ARG A 39 -22.87 36.31 12.86
N ALA A 40 -22.10 36.01 11.80
CA ALA A 40 -21.72 36.98 10.79
C ALA A 40 -22.89 37.32 9.86
N LYS A 41 -23.70 36.32 9.50
CA LYS A 41 -24.84 36.49 8.57
C LYS A 41 -26.04 37.22 9.20
N ILE A 42 -26.18 37.16 10.52
CA ILE A 42 -27.31 37.79 11.24
C ILE A 42 -27.07 39.25 11.63
N LEU A 43 -25.90 39.82 11.30
CA LEU A 43 -25.54 41.20 11.64
C LEU A 43 -26.58 42.25 11.18
N PRO A 44 -27.18 42.17 9.97
CA PRO A 44 -28.22 43.11 9.54
C PRO A 44 -29.47 43.06 10.43
N MET A 45 -29.85 41.88 10.92
CA MET A 45 -31.00 41.69 11.82
C MET A 45 -30.71 42.25 13.21
N CYS A 46 -29.48 42.03 13.71
CA CYS A 46 -29.00 42.60 14.96
C CYS A 46 -28.92 44.13 14.90
N GLN A 47 -28.52 44.71 13.75
CA GLN A 47 -28.53 46.16 13.53
C GLN A 47 -29.96 46.70 13.53
N PHE A 48 -30.88 46.06 12.80
CA PHE A 48 -32.27 46.47 12.75
C PHE A 48 -32.98 46.42 14.10
N LEU A 49 -32.68 45.41 14.93
CA LEU A 49 -33.20 45.32 16.30
C LEU A 49 -32.61 46.43 17.19
N ARG A 50 -31.36 46.82 16.98
CA ARG A 50 -30.72 47.94 17.70
C ARG A 50 -31.33 49.29 17.35
N ASP A 51 -31.64 49.49 16.07
CA ASP A 51 -32.24 50.73 15.57
C ASP A 51 -33.74 50.84 15.95
N SER A 52 -34.34 49.76 16.46
CA SER A 52 -35.74 49.72 16.92
C SER A 52 -35.95 48.70 18.06
N PRO A 53 -35.45 48.99 19.28
CA PRO A 53 -35.38 48.03 20.39
C PRO A 53 -36.75 47.61 20.96
N SER A 54 -37.82 48.34 20.64
CA SER A 54 -39.21 48.00 20.99
C SER A 54 -39.81 46.86 20.15
N ARG A 55 -39.13 46.43 19.07
CA ARG A 55 -39.61 45.35 18.21
C ARG A 55 -39.32 43.97 18.81
N ASN A 56 -40.26 43.05 18.62
CA ASN A 56 -40.08 41.66 19.02
C ASN A 56 -39.04 40.99 18.08
N PRO A 57 -37.97 40.36 18.61
CA PRO A 57 -37.00 39.59 17.83
C PRO A 57 -37.63 38.58 16.88
N ASP A 58 -38.72 37.92 17.26
CA ASP A 58 -39.43 36.95 16.41
C ASP A 58 -40.03 37.62 15.15
N GLN A 59 -40.51 38.87 15.27
CA GLN A 59 -41.02 39.66 14.14
C GLN A 59 -39.88 40.16 13.24
N VAL A 60 -38.70 40.43 13.82
CA VAL A 60 -37.51 40.77 13.04
C VAL A 60 -37.08 39.56 12.22
N VAL A 61 -37.00 38.37 12.81
CA VAL A 61 -36.70 37.13 12.09
C VAL A 61 -37.72 36.91 10.96
N ALA A 62 -39.01 36.95 11.26
CA ALA A 62 -40.09 36.76 10.28
C ALA A 62 -39.98 37.70 9.07
N ARG A 63 -39.55 38.95 9.27
CA ARG A 63 -39.36 39.94 8.20
C ARG A 63 -38.15 39.63 7.32
N PHE A 64 -37.10 39.08 7.90
CA PHE A 64 -35.86 38.78 7.20
C PHE A 64 -35.86 37.42 6.50
N VAL A 65 -36.78 36.50 6.85
CA VAL A 65 -36.93 35.18 6.18
C VAL A 65 -36.95 35.30 4.66
N ALA A 66 -37.67 36.29 4.11
CA ALA A 66 -37.80 36.46 2.65
C ALA A 66 -36.50 36.87 1.94
N PHE A 67 -35.48 37.30 2.69
CA PHE A 67 -34.18 37.75 2.16
C PHE A 67 -33.07 36.71 2.31
N PHE A 68 -33.34 35.59 2.99
CA PHE A 68 -32.39 34.50 3.18
C PHE A 68 -32.94 33.26 2.49
N ASP A 69 -32.18 32.69 1.55
CA ASP A 69 -32.50 31.39 0.96
C ASP A 69 -32.54 30.33 2.05
N ASP A 70 -33.70 29.70 2.20
CA ASP A 70 -34.04 28.59 3.09
C ASP A 70 -33.01 28.21 4.20
N SER A 71 -32.91 29.06 5.23
CA SER A 71 -32.02 28.90 6.41
C SER A 71 -30.53 29.18 6.20
N SER A 72 -30.17 30.00 5.22
CA SER A 72 -28.78 30.39 4.92
C SER A 72 -28.09 31.18 6.03
N TRP A 73 -28.79 31.55 7.11
CA TRP A 73 -28.22 32.09 8.36
C TRP A 73 -27.59 31.02 9.29
N LEU A 74 -27.63 29.74 8.92
CA LEU A 74 -26.91 28.69 9.64
C LEU A 74 -25.51 28.49 9.07
N ILE A 75 -24.60 27.96 9.89
CA ILE A 75 -23.24 27.59 9.47
C ILE A 75 -23.35 26.40 8.51
N GLU A 76 -22.83 26.55 7.29
CA GLU A 76 -22.58 25.46 6.36
C GLU A 76 -21.21 24.86 6.71
N GLU A 77 -21.17 23.60 7.15
CA GLU A 77 -19.90 22.91 7.39
C GLU A 77 -19.25 22.55 6.06
N GLU A 78 -18.51 23.48 5.45
CA GLU A 78 -17.40 23.15 4.55
C GLU A 78 -16.12 22.89 5.37
N ASP A 79 -15.32 21.93 4.88
CA ASP A 79 -14.14 21.32 5.49
C ASP A 79 -13.32 22.21 6.45
N SER A 80 -13.41 21.93 7.75
CA SER A 80 -12.55 22.53 8.76
C SER A 80 -11.21 21.79 8.85
N ASP A 81 -10.25 22.17 8.01
CA ASP A 81 -8.82 22.05 8.34
C ASP A 81 -8.40 23.26 9.20
N PRO A 82 -7.76 23.08 10.37
CA PRO A 82 -7.33 24.20 11.20
C PRO A 82 -5.98 24.74 10.72
N GLN A 83 -5.98 25.87 10.03
CA GLN A 83 -4.76 26.63 9.76
C GLN A 83 -4.63 27.78 10.78
N PRO A 84 -3.48 27.94 11.47
CA PRO A 84 -3.30 28.98 12.47
C PRO A 84 -3.12 30.35 11.81
N SER A 85 -3.79 31.34 12.42
CA SER A 85 -3.76 32.76 12.13
C SER A 85 -2.36 33.38 12.19
N LEU A 86 -1.99 34.13 11.15
CA LEU A 86 -0.96 35.17 11.20
C LEU A 86 -1.51 36.46 10.57
N THR A 87 -1.34 37.53 11.32
CA THR A 87 -1.83 38.89 11.16
C THR A 87 -1.15 39.66 10.01
N THR A 88 -1.97 40.41 9.25
CA THR A 88 -1.75 41.73 8.63
C THR A 88 -0.34 42.16 8.21
N GLN A 89 -0.14 42.43 6.91
CA GLN A 89 -0.01 43.78 6.32
C GLN A 89 0.43 43.70 4.85
N GLY A 90 -0.18 44.53 3.99
CA GLY A 90 0.42 45.01 2.74
C GLY A 90 -0.11 44.42 1.43
N GLU A 91 -1.21 44.96 0.93
CA GLU A 91 -1.42 45.15 -0.52
C GLU A 91 -0.69 46.45 -0.93
N PRO A 92 -0.21 46.63 -2.19
CA PRO A 92 -1.12 46.67 -3.32
C PRO A 92 -0.63 46.12 -4.69
N SER A 93 -1.65 45.76 -5.47
CA SER A 93 -1.84 45.97 -6.93
C SER A 93 -1.19 45.06 -7.98
N GLU A 94 -2.12 44.49 -8.76
CA GLU A 94 -2.14 44.38 -10.22
C GLU A 94 -1.01 43.64 -10.94
N GLN A 95 -1.31 42.44 -11.46
CA GLN A 95 -1.37 42.19 -12.91
C GLN A 95 -1.84 40.75 -13.17
N SER A 96 -3.01 40.61 -13.80
CA SER A 96 -3.39 39.40 -14.51
C SER A 96 -2.48 39.18 -15.71
N PRO A 97 -2.00 37.95 -15.97
CA PRO A 97 -1.65 37.54 -17.32
C PRO A 97 -2.81 36.74 -17.90
N ARG A 98 -3.29 37.28 -19.03
CA ARG A 98 -4.27 36.72 -19.94
C ARG A 98 -3.94 35.29 -20.34
N LEU A 99 -5.00 34.47 -20.44
CA LEU A 99 -5.06 33.26 -21.24
C LEU A 99 -4.62 33.57 -22.68
N ALA A 100 -3.56 32.92 -23.16
CA ALA A 100 -3.19 32.92 -24.56
C ALA A 100 -3.99 31.83 -25.32
N PRO A 101 -4.41 32.06 -26.57
CA PRO A 101 -5.33 31.18 -27.28
C PRO A 101 -4.65 29.91 -27.78
N VAL A 102 -5.40 28.82 -27.71
CA VAL A 102 -5.14 27.53 -28.35
C VAL A 102 -5.04 27.73 -29.86
N LEU A 103 -3.90 27.39 -30.46
CA LEU A 103 -3.74 27.22 -31.91
C LEU A 103 -3.85 25.72 -32.24
N PRO A 104 -4.68 25.33 -33.23
CA PRO A 104 -4.87 23.94 -33.61
C PRO A 104 -3.70 23.39 -34.44
N SER A 105 -3.35 22.12 -34.18
CA SER A 105 -2.42 21.34 -35.00
C SER A 105 -2.91 21.23 -36.45
N PRO A 106 -2.03 21.36 -37.46
CA PRO A 106 -2.39 21.07 -38.83
C PRO A 106 -2.43 19.55 -39.08
N ALA A 107 -3.54 19.10 -39.66
CA ALA A 107 -3.77 17.75 -40.17
C ALA A 107 -2.94 17.48 -41.46
N PRO A 108 -2.71 16.21 -41.83
CA PRO A 108 -1.78 15.82 -42.88
C PRO A 108 -2.41 15.91 -44.27
N ALA A 109 -1.60 16.14 -45.30
CA ALA A 109 -1.98 16.03 -46.71
C ALA A 109 -0.77 15.57 -47.55
N PRO A 110 -0.95 15.09 -48.79
CA PRO A 110 -1.06 13.67 -49.10
C PRO A 110 0.09 13.18 -49.99
N SER A 111 0.15 11.85 -50.16
CA SER A 111 1.03 11.09 -51.03
C SER A 111 1.18 11.67 -52.44
N ALA A 112 2.42 11.84 -52.90
CA ALA A 112 2.77 11.95 -54.30
C ALA A 112 3.79 10.84 -54.65
N GLN A 113 3.43 10.03 -55.64
CA GLN A 113 4.28 9.04 -56.28
C GLN A 113 5.27 9.71 -57.26
N ILE A 114 6.27 8.89 -57.63
CA ILE A 114 7.10 8.89 -58.85
C ILE A 114 8.54 9.35 -58.65
N GLY A 115 9.48 8.43 -58.95
CA GLY A 115 10.76 8.80 -59.55
C GLY A 115 11.92 7.88 -59.19
N ASP A 116 12.08 6.78 -59.92
CA ASP A 116 13.33 6.01 -60.02
C ASP A 116 14.54 6.90 -60.31
N ASN A 117 15.63 6.71 -59.55
CA ASN A 117 17.02 6.79 -60.05
C ASN A 117 18.03 6.28 -59.00
N PRO A 118 19.24 5.84 -59.43
CA PRO A 118 19.89 4.65 -58.89
C PRO A 118 20.92 4.95 -57.79
N LEU A 119 21.15 3.93 -56.95
CA LEU A 119 22.21 3.85 -55.94
C LEU A 119 23.62 3.98 -56.56
N PRO A 120 24.54 4.75 -55.95
CA PRO A 120 25.97 4.62 -56.21
C PRO A 120 26.57 3.37 -55.52
N PRO A 121 27.64 2.77 -56.08
CA PRO A 121 28.10 1.43 -55.74
C PRO A 121 28.83 1.33 -54.39
N GLN A 122 28.59 0.22 -53.68
CA GLN A 122 29.38 -0.24 -52.53
C GLN A 122 30.78 -0.72 -52.97
N PRO A 123 31.85 -0.45 -52.20
CA PRO A 123 33.09 -1.20 -52.30
C PRO A 123 33.01 -2.51 -51.48
N GLU A 124 33.41 -3.61 -52.12
CA GLU A 124 33.64 -4.95 -51.55
C GLU A 124 34.88 -5.01 -50.63
N PRO A 125 35.03 -6.08 -49.81
CA PRO A 125 35.82 -6.07 -48.58
C PRO A 125 37.31 -6.42 -48.81
N GLU A 126 38.20 -5.77 -48.06
CA GLU A 126 39.62 -6.12 -48.00
C GLU A 126 39.88 -7.19 -46.93
N LEU A 127 40.67 -8.20 -47.32
CA LEU A 127 41.08 -9.37 -46.54
C LEU A 127 42.01 -9.03 -45.36
N GLU A 128 41.83 -9.76 -44.26
CA GLU A 128 42.74 -9.86 -43.11
C GLU A 128 44.10 -10.49 -43.50
N PRO A 129 45.19 -10.16 -42.78
CA PRO A 129 46.34 -11.04 -42.67
C PRO A 129 46.34 -11.86 -41.37
N GLU A 130 46.50 -13.17 -41.53
CA GLU A 130 46.72 -14.18 -40.49
C GLU A 130 47.98 -13.91 -39.66
N LEU A 131 47.92 -14.14 -38.35
CA LEU A 131 49.09 -14.36 -37.50
C LEU A 131 48.82 -15.53 -36.52
N GLU A 132 49.60 -16.59 -36.71
CA GLU A 132 49.60 -17.84 -35.96
C GLU A 132 50.40 -17.77 -34.64
N VAL A 133 49.79 -18.34 -33.58
CA VAL A 133 50.35 -19.33 -32.62
C VAL A 133 51.33 -18.89 -31.51
N GLU A 134 50.92 -19.00 -30.23
CA GLU A 134 51.28 -20.10 -29.29
C GLU A 134 50.57 -20.00 -27.91
N PRO A 135 50.29 -21.13 -27.22
CA PRO A 135 49.50 -21.17 -25.99
C PRO A 135 50.37 -21.23 -24.71
N ALA A 136 50.11 -20.36 -23.74
CA ALA A 136 50.79 -20.39 -22.45
C ALA A 136 50.05 -21.25 -21.41
N ARG A 137 50.83 -22.15 -20.80
CA ARG A 137 50.50 -23.22 -19.86
C ARG A 137 49.85 -22.78 -18.54
N VAL A 138 48.97 -23.65 -18.03
CA VAL A 138 48.48 -23.70 -16.65
C VAL A 138 49.54 -24.32 -15.72
N PRO A 139 49.68 -23.85 -14.46
CA PRO A 139 50.06 -24.72 -13.34
C PRO A 139 49.07 -24.67 -12.14
N PRO A 140 49.11 -25.67 -11.24
CA PRO A 140 47.95 -26.12 -10.45
C PRO A 140 47.85 -25.59 -9.01
N LEU A 141 46.66 -25.75 -8.42
CA LEU A 141 46.26 -25.49 -7.02
C LEU A 141 46.96 -26.42 -6.00
N THR A 142 47.40 -25.95 -4.82
CA THR A 142 46.77 -26.03 -3.46
C THR A 142 47.89 -25.92 -2.36
N PRO A 143 47.65 -25.98 -1.02
CA PRO A 143 47.19 -24.93 -0.09
C PRO A 143 48.06 -24.78 1.21
N ALA A 144 47.88 -23.72 2.04
CA ALA A 144 47.94 -23.74 3.53
C ALA A 144 48.11 -22.35 4.22
N GLY A 145 47.18 -22.01 5.15
CA GLY A 145 47.47 -21.71 6.58
C GLY A 145 47.77 -20.28 7.11
N LYS A 146 46.81 -19.74 7.91
CA LYS A 146 46.88 -18.90 9.17
C LYS A 146 47.69 -17.56 9.14
N SER A 147 47.32 -16.41 9.74
CA SER A 147 46.61 -16.03 10.99
C SER A 147 46.31 -14.49 11.06
N GLU A 148 45.32 -14.11 11.88
CA GLU A 148 44.87 -12.77 12.39
C GLU A 148 45.94 -11.91 13.16
N PRO A 149 45.65 -10.71 13.74
CA PRO A 149 44.69 -9.62 13.42
C PRO A 149 45.27 -8.17 13.59
N GLU A 150 44.68 -7.11 12.99
CA GLU A 150 44.79 -5.73 13.51
C GLU A 150 43.50 -4.90 13.24
N LEU A 151 43.10 -4.09 14.23
CA LEU A 151 41.99 -3.12 14.28
C LEU A 151 42.54 -1.83 14.91
N PRO A 152 41.87 -0.67 14.81
CA PRO A 152 41.34 0.03 13.63
C PRO A 152 41.91 1.47 13.52
N SER A 153 41.73 2.15 12.40
CA SER A 153 41.74 3.62 12.38
C SER A 153 40.55 4.18 11.61
N SER A 154 39.95 5.21 12.21
CA SER A 154 38.71 5.87 11.85
C SER A 154 38.87 6.84 10.69
N ALA A 155 38.08 6.67 9.61
CA ALA A 155 37.60 7.77 8.77
C ALA A 155 36.54 7.27 7.76
N SER A 156 35.35 7.90 7.80
CA SER A 156 34.35 8.02 6.72
C SER A 156 34.02 6.77 5.88
N GLU A 157 32.90 6.12 6.22
CA GLU A 157 32.26 5.10 5.39
C GLU A 157 31.75 5.68 4.07
N SER A 158 32.60 5.69 3.03
CA SER A 158 32.14 5.46 1.67
C SER A 158 32.03 3.94 1.50
N ALA A 159 30.83 3.41 1.67
CA ALA A 159 30.56 1.97 1.61
C ALA A 159 30.79 1.42 0.20
N THR A 160 32.02 1.03 -0.11
CA THR A 160 32.36 0.25 -1.31
C THR A 160 31.70 -1.11 -1.18
N ARG A 161 30.59 -1.32 -1.91
CA ARG A 161 29.79 -2.55 -1.89
C ARG A 161 30.52 -3.66 -2.65
N VAL A 162 31.28 -4.50 -1.96
CA VAL A 162 31.97 -5.64 -2.57
C VAL A 162 31.04 -6.86 -2.58
N PHE A 163 30.51 -7.22 -3.76
CA PHE A 163 29.81 -8.49 -4.01
C PHE A 163 30.84 -9.63 -4.12
N ASP A 164 30.63 -10.75 -3.43
CA ASP A 164 31.45 -11.97 -3.57
C ASP A 164 31.28 -12.59 -4.98
N MET A 165 32.40 -12.81 -5.68
CA MET A 165 32.52 -12.95 -7.14
C MET A 165 32.74 -14.39 -7.64
N SER A 166 32.36 -15.41 -6.88
CA SER A 166 32.46 -16.79 -7.40
C SER A 166 31.50 -16.97 -8.58
N GLU A 167 32.01 -17.36 -9.75
CA GLU A 167 31.24 -17.59 -10.98
C GLU A 167 30.00 -18.47 -10.73
N GLN A 168 28.83 -18.01 -11.19
CA GLN A 168 27.62 -18.83 -11.25
C GLN A 168 27.93 -20.12 -12.04
N ARG A 169 28.02 -21.25 -11.33
CA ARG A 169 28.32 -22.55 -11.96
C ARG A 169 27.08 -23.10 -12.66
N GLY A 170 27.05 -22.98 -13.99
CA GLY A 170 26.05 -23.60 -14.84
C GLY A 170 24.77 -22.77 -15.06
N PRO A 171 23.86 -23.26 -15.93
CA PRO A 171 22.62 -22.57 -16.25
C PRO A 171 21.71 -22.44 -15.02
N LEU A 172 20.97 -21.34 -14.93
CA LEU A 172 19.97 -21.18 -13.87
C LEU A 172 18.83 -22.21 -14.03
N PRO A 173 18.28 -22.72 -12.92
CA PRO A 173 16.95 -23.32 -12.89
C PRO A 173 15.92 -22.47 -13.65
N VAL A 174 14.96 -23.12 -14.31
CA VAL A 174 13.93 -22.45 -15.14
C VAL A 174 13.11 -21.42 -14.35
N THR A 175 12.98 -21.61 -13.05
CA THR A 175 12.25 -20.73 -12.12
C THR A 175 13.05 -19.49 -11.68
N LEU A 176 14.35 -19.44 -11.96
CA LEU A 176 15.24 -18.34 -11.63
C LEU A 176 15.51 -17.48 -12.85
N ASP A 177 15.30 -16.18 -12.68
CA ASP A 177 15.60 -15.17 -13.68
C ASP A 177 16.77 -14.32 -13.19
N ASN A 178 17.63 -13.90 -14.12
CA ASN A 178 18.80 -13.09 -13.82
C ASN A 178 18.47 -11.61 -13.93
N HIS A 179 18.82 -10.84 -12.92
CA HIS A 179 18.53 -9.41 -12.84
C HIS A 179 19.76 -8.59 -12.46
N THR A 180 19.79 -7.32 -12.84
CA THR A 180 20.86 -6.42 -12.40
C THR A 180 20.53 -5.84 -11.03
N GLN A 181 21.56 -5.70 -10.18
CA GLN A 181 21.46 -4.98 -8.91
C GLN A 181 20.90 -3.57 -9.10
N LEU A 182 21.24 -2.94 -10.23
CA LEU A 182 20.79 -1.60 -10.56
C LEU A 182 19.27 -1.54 -10.76
N VAL A 183 18.69 -2.40 -11.60
CA VAL A 183 17.24 -2.38 -11.87
C VAL A 183 16.41 -2.72 -10.64
N ILE A 184 16.93 -3.63 -9.81
CA ILE A 184 16.26 -4.07 -8.58
C ILE A 184 16.47 -3.07 -7.42
N GLY A 185 17.65 -2.47 -7.32
CA GLY A 185 18.12 -1.72 -6.14
C GLY A 185 18.15 -0.21 -6.26
N THR A 186 18.04 0.36 -7.47
CA THR A 186 17.94 1.83 -7.67
C THR A 186 16.58 2.39 -7.28
N GLY A 187 15.59 1.51 -7.07
CA GLY A 187 14.28 1.90 -6.59
C GLY A 187 13.34 2.42 -7.69
N ILE A 188 13.48 1.92 -8.92
CA ILE A 188 12.52 2.22 -9.99
C ILE A 188 11.10 1.77 -9.63
N PHE A 189 11.01 0.73 -8.78
CA PHE A 189 9.75 0.22 -8.23
C PHE A 189 9.42 0.87 -6.89
N ARG A 190 8.15 1.27 -6.72
CA ARG A 190 7.60 1.77 -5.46
C ARG A 190 6.21 1.19 -5.17
N THR A 191 5.90 1.08 -3.89
CA THR A 191 4.52 0.85 -3.44
C THR A 191 3.71 2.14 -3.63
N LEU A 192 2.89 2.18 -4.68
CA LEU A 192 2.03 3.31 -5.01
C LEU A 192 0.61 3.11 -4.47
N ASN A 193 -0.08 4.22 -4.15
CA ASN A 193 -1.51 4.19 -3.86
C ASN A 193 -2.28 3.80 -5.13
N ARG A 194 -3.32 2.96 -5.01
CA ARG A 194 -4.19 2.52 -6.12
C ARG A 194 -4.68 3.67 -7.00
N ASN A 195 -4.94 4.84 -6.43
CA ASN A 195 -5.41 6.02 -7.16
C ASN A 195 -4.33 6.63 -8.10
N LEU A 196 -3.05 6.32 -7.87
CA LEU A 196 -1.91 6.81 -8.67
C LEU A 196 -1.45 5.78 -9.70
N ILE A 197 -1.82 4.51 -9.55
CA ILE A 197 -1.32 3.42 -10.41
C ILE A 197 -1.71 3.67 -11.88
N ASN A 198 -2.94 4.11 -12.15
CA ASN A 198 -3.42 4.32 -13.52
C ASN A 198 -3.68 5.80 -13.86
N ASN A 199 -3.15 6.74 -13.07
CA ASN A 199 -3.29 8.17 -13.35
C ASN A 199 -1.93 8.76 -13.80
N PRO A 200 -1.71 8.95 -15.11
CA PRO A 200 -0.45 9.46 -15.63
C PRO A 200 -0.08 10.85 -15.11
N ALA A 201 -1.08 11.71 -14.82
CA ALA A 201 -0.85 13.09 -14.41
C ALA A 201 -0.37 13.22 -12.95
N LEU A 202 -0.73 12.25 -12.10
CA LEU A 202 -0.37 12.28 -10.67
C LEU A 202 0.70 11.25 -10.30
N ARG A 203 1.16 10.43 -11.25
CA ARG A 203 2.16 9.40 -10.98
C ARG A 203 3.53 10.06 -10.76
N PRO A 204 4.27 9.68 -9.70
CA PRO A 204 5.63 10.18 -9.49
C PRO A 204 6.57 9.80 -10.64
N VAL A 205 7.55 10.67 -10.89
CA VAL A 205 8.60 10.50 -11.91
C VAL A 205 9.94 10.30 -11.20
N LEU A 206 10.83 9.53 -11.79
CA LEU A 206 12.20 9.36 -11.29
C LEU A 206 12.97 10.68 -11.41
N ASP A 207 13.74 11.01 -10.37
CA ASP A 207 14.54 12.23 -10.34
C ASP A 207 15.81 12.04 -11.18
N SER A 208 15.84 12.65 -12.36
CA SER A 208 16.97 12.61 -13.28
C SER A 208 18.21 13.34 -12.76
N LYS A 209 18.10 14.03 -11.61
CA LYS A 209 19.24 14.68 -10.95
C LYS A 209 20.07 13.71 -10.11
N ILE A 210 19.52 12.55 -9.75
CA ILE A 210 20.24 11.55 -8.98
C ILE A 210 21.21 10.82 -9.90
N VAL A 211 22.50 10.93 -9.60
CA VAL A 211 23.57 10.22 -10.29
C VAL A 211 23.87 8.92 -9.56
N TYR A 212 23.78 7.81 -10.28
CA TYR A 212 24.10 6.47 -9.80
C TYR A 212 25.46 6.05 -10.34
N GLU A 213 26.29 5.46 -9.49
CA GLU A 213 27.51 4.78 -9.93
C GLU A 213 27.14 3.52 -10.71
N VAL A 214 27.75 3.34 -11.87
CA VAL A 214 27.55 2.18 -12.73
C VAL A 214 28.66 1.19 -12.47
N ASP A 215 28.28 -0.02 -12.06
CA ASP A 215 29.22 -1.12 -12.00
C ASP A 215 29.78 -1.39 -13.42
N PRO A 216 31.11 -1.42 -13.62
CA PRO A 216 31.70 -1.73 -14.93
C PRO A 216 31.23 -3.06 -15.53
N ARG A 217 30.68 -3.95 -14.69
CA ARG A 217 30.10 -5.23 -15.07
C ARG A 217 28.68 -5.11 -15.64
N PHE A 218 27.96 -4.06 -15.28
CA PHE A 218 26.62 -3.74 -15.80
C PHE A 218 26.68 -3.23 -17.24
N MET A 219 27.62 -2.32 -17.51
CA MET A 219 27.86 -1.82 -18.86
C MET A 219 29.29 -1.34 -19.01
N ASN A 220 30.07 -2.05 -19.82
CA ASN A 220 31.49 -1.76 -19.95
C ASN A 220 31.74 -0.35 -20.53
N GLY A 221 32.71 0.36 -19.96
CA GLY A 221 33.09 1.70 -20.38
C GLY A 221 32.22 2.84 -19.84
N TYR A 222 31.15 2.55 -19.10
CA TYR A 222 30.30 3.54 -18.43
C TYR A 222 30.51 3.48 -16.91
N LYS A 223 30.55 4.66 -16.27
CA LYS A 223 30.84 4.80 -14.83
C LYS A 223 29.71 5.46 -14.05
N ALA A 224 28.84 6.22 -14.73
CA ALA A 224 27.72 6.90 -14.09
C ALA A 224 26.45 6.80 -14.92
N MET A 225 25.31 6.94 -14.26
CA MET A 225 23.98 6.86 -14.87
C MET A 225 22.99 7.81 -14.20
N THR A 226 22.07 8.36 -14.98
CA THR A 226 20.84 8.98 -14.47
C THR A 226 19.61 8.23 -14.98
N LEU A 227 18.52 8.30 -14.21
CA LEU A 227 17.26 7.62 -14.51
C LEU A 227 16.15 8.63 -14.81
N ALA A 228 15.33 8.34 -15.80
CA ALA A 228 14.17 9.13 -16.16
C ALA A 228 12.97 8.25 -16.50
N GLY A 229 11.77 8.83 -16.36
CA GLY A 229 10.50 8.15 -16.65
C GLY A 229 9.65 7.90 -15.41
N PRO A 230 8.47 7.27 -15.59
CA PRO A 230 7.52 7.06 -14.51
C PRO A 230 8.07 6.06 -13.49
N VAL A 231 7.79 6.30 -12.21
CA VAL A 231 8.00 5.30 -11.16
C VAL A 231 7.11 4.09 -11.45
N LEU A 232 7.69 2.89 -11.42
CA LEU A 232 6.99 1.62 -11.63
C LEU A 232 6.34 1.15 -10.33
N ASP A 233 5.16 0.53 -10.41
CA ASP A 233 4.46 0.03 -9.23
C ASP A 233 4.79 -1.44 -8.90
N THR A 234 4.81 -1.76 -7.62
CA THR A 234 5.17 -3.09 -7.10
C THR A 234 4.02 -4.09 -7.14
N ASP A 235 2.95 -3.82 -7.88
CA ASP A 235 1.80 -4.71 -7.99
C ASP A 235 1.58 -5.21 -9.42
N LEU A 236 1.41 -4.30 -10.37
CA LEU A 236 1.16 -4.58 -11.79
C LEU A 236 2.43 -4.50 -12.63
N ASP A 237 3.20 -3.41 -12.50
CA ASP A 237 4.39 -3.18 -13.34
C ASP A 237 5.46 -4.25 -13.07
N ILE A 238 5.65 -4.65 -11.81
CA ILE A 238 6.60 -5.70 -11.43
C ILE A 238 6.31 -7.03 -12.12
N LYS A 239 5.04 -7.43 -12.26
CA LYS A 239 4.66 -8.68 -12.93
C LYS A 239 5.02 -8.64 -14.42
N THR A 240 4.72 -7.51 -15.06
CA THR A 240 5.07 -7.28 -16.47
C THR A 240 6.59 -7.25 -16.68
N TYR A 241 7.32 -6.62 -15.77
CA TYR A 241 8.79 -6.61 -15.77
C TYR A 241 9.38 -8.02 -15.64
N LEU A 242 8.92 -8.83 -14.68
CA LEU A 242 9.41 -10.20 -14.51
C LEU A 242 9.15 -11.06 -15.75
N CYS A 243 7.98 -10.94 -16.37
CA CYS A 243 7.66 -11.60 -17.64
C CYS A 243 8.60 -11.16 -18.78
N LEU A 244 8.87 -9.85 -18.88
CA LEU A 244 9.82 -9.30 -19.87
C LEU A 244 11.23 -9.85 -19.66
N VAL A 245 11.72 -9.89 -18.41
CA VAL A 245 13.03 -10.46 -18.08
C VAL A 245 13.09 -11.93 -18.46
N LYS A 246 12.05 -12.72 -18.12
CA LYS A 246 11.99 -14.14 -18.47
C LYS A 246 12.07 -14.36 -19.98
N LEU A 247 11.26 -13.62 -20.74
CA LEU A 247 11.21 -13.71 -22.20
C LEU A 247 12.59 -13.41 -22.80
N LEU A 248 13.17 -12.25 -22.47
CA LEU A 248 14.42 -11.77 -23.06
C LEU A 248 15.65 -12.56 -22.58
N GLY A 249 15.66 -12.98 -21.31
CA GLY A 249 16.74 -13.76 -20.70
C GLY A 249 16.81 -15.19 -21.20
N SER A 250 15.69 -15.75 -21.69
CA SER A 250 15.62 -17.12 -22.24
C SER A 250 16.11 -17.25 -23.68
N MET A 251 16.32 -16.14 -24.38
CA MET A 251 16.78 -16.14 -25.77
C MET A 251 18.26 -16.48 -25.90
N THR A 252 18.66 -16.98 -27.06
CA THR A 252 20.08 -17.12 -27.45
C THR A 252 20.67 -15.81 -27.99
N ASP A 253 22.01 -15.74 -28.09
CA ASP A 253 22.84 -14.91 -29.01
C ASP A 253 22.03 -14.30 -30.16
N ALA A 254 21.84 -15.17 -31.14
CA ALA A 254 21.25 -14.85 -32.42
C ALA A 254 19.76 -14.51 -32.32
N GLN A 255 19.03 -15.12 -31.39
CA GLN A 255 17.60 -14.81 -31.20
C GLN A 255 17.41 -13.37 -30.70
N TYR A 256 18.23 -12.95 -29.73
CA TYR A 256 18.17 -11.59 -29.18
C TYR A 256 18.56 -10.56 -30.23
N GLU A 257 19.64 -10.79 -30.98
CA GLU A 257 20.07 -9.87 -32.05
C GLU A 257 19.02 -9.74 -33.16
N ARG A 258 18.42 -10.86 -33.59
CA ARG A 258 17.33 -10.84 -34.57
C ARG A 258 16.11 -10.09 -34.07
N ALA A 259 15.75 -10.30 -32.80
CA ALA A 259 14.66 -9.59 -32.15
C ALA A 259 14.93 -8.08 -32.07
N ALA A 260 16.16 -7.67 -31.75
CA ALA A 260 16.56 -6.26 -31.69
C ALA A 260 16.53 -5.57 -33.07
N ALA A 261 16.77 -6.31 -34.15
CA ALA A 261 16.72 -5.79 -35.52
C ALA A 261 15.29 -5.71 -36.11
N SER A 262 14.32 -6.38 -35.49
CA SER A 262 12.93 -6.44 -35.95
C SER A 262 11.98 -6.29 -34.76
N TYR A 263 11.25 -7.35 -34.41
CA TYR A 263 10.39 -7.43 -33.24
C TYR A 263 10.05 -8.90 -32.96
N ILE A 264 9.60 -9.17 -31.75
CA ILE A 264 9.05 -10.44 -31.30
C ILE A 264 7.54 -10.30 -31.24
N GLU A 265 6.81 -11.25 -31.81
CA GLU A 265 5.37 -11.36 -31.67
C GLU A 265 5.02 -12.44 -30.66
N VAL A 266 4.29 -12.07 -29.61
CA VAL A 266 3.79 -13.00 -28.60
C VAL A 266 2.35 -12.65 -28.24
N THR A 267 1.55 -13.69 -27.99
CA THR A 267 0.22 -13.50 -27.42
C THR A 267 0.30 -13.10 -25.93
N PRO A 268 -0.72 -12.44 -25.37
CA PRO A 268 -0.78 -12.14 -23.94
C PRO A 268 -0.60 -13.39 -23.06
N GLU A 269 -1.19 -14.50 -23.44
CA GLU A 269 -1.09 -15.79 -22.74
C GLU A 269 0.35 -16.30 -22.73
N GLN A 270 1.06 -16.19 -23.86
CA GLN A 270 2.47 -16.58 -23.94
C GLN A 270 3.37 -15.65 -23.12
N PHE A 271 3.17 -14.34 -23.24
CA PHE A 271 3.96 -13.34 -22.52
C PHE A 271 3.79 -13.45 -21.00
N TYR A 272 2.55 -13.63 -20.53
CA TYR A 272 2.22 -13.76 -19.11
C TYR A 272 2.23 -15.20 -18.60
N SER A 273 2.57 -16.20 -19.43
CA SER A 273 2.77 -17.58 -18.99
C SER A 273 3.65 -17.72 -17.74
N PRO A 274 4.62 -16.81 -17.46
CA PRO A 274 5.34 -16.87 -16.21
C PRO A 274 4.50 -16.68 -14.93
N LEU A 275 3.31 -16.11 -15.03
CA LEU A 275 2.37 -15.97 -13.91
C LEU A 275 1.54 -17.24 -13.68
N ALA A 276 1.38 -18.08 -14.71
CA ALA A 276 0.60 -19.31 -14.63
C ALA A 276 1.25 -20.40 -13.74
N GLU A 277 2.55 -20.28 -13.47
CA GLU A 277 3.24 -21.15 -12.50
C GLU A 277 2.83 -20.86 -11.04
N PHE A 278 2.15 -19.74 -10.78
CA PHE A 278 1.76 -19.31 -9.43
C PHE A 278 0.25 -19.11 -9.29
N LEU A 279 -0.41 -18.59 -10.32
CA LEU A 279 -1.86 -18.38 -10.32
C LEU A 279 -2.58 -19.68 -10.67
N SER A 280 -3.72 -19.94 -10.02
CA SER A 280 -4.59 -21.03 -10.47
C SER A 280 -5.05 -20.79 -11.92
N PRO A 281 -5.42 -21.82 -12.69
CA PRO A 281 -5.88 -21.65 -14.06
C PRO A 281 -7.03 -20.64 -14.21
N ALA A 282 -7.93 -20.59 -13.23
CA ALA A 282 -9.04 -19.63 -13.19
C ALA A 282 -8.55 -18.19 -12.92
N GLU A 283 -7.63 -17.99 -11.97
CA GLU A 283 -7.06 -16.68 -11.68
C GLU A 283 -6.21 -16.15 -12.85
N PHE A 284 -5.44 -17.04 -13.49
CA PHE A 284 -4.68 -16.71 -14.68
C PHE A 284 -5.62 -16.32 -15.84
N GLY A 285 -6.67 -17.12 -16.09
CA GLY A 285 -7.69 -16.80 -17.10
C GLY A 285 -8.38 -15.47 -16.84
N ASN A 286 -8.73 -15.17 -15.58
CA ASN A 286 -9.29 -13.88 -15.19
C ASN A 286 -8.29 -12.73 -15.37
N TYR A 287 -7.01 -12.93 -15.04
CA TYR A 287 -5.96 -11.94 -15.24
C TYR A 287 -5.80 -11.58 -16.73
N ILE A 288 -5.80 -12.58 -17.62
CA ILE A 288 -5.74 -12.37 -19.07
C ILE A 288 -7.06 -11.78 -19.61
N SER A 289 -8.22 -12.15 -19.07
CA SER A 289 -9.48 -11.52 -19.47
C SER A 289 -9.55 -10.05 -19.07
N ASP A 290 -9.09 -9.72 -17.86
CA ASP A 290 -8.96 -8.35 -17.37
C ASP A 290 -7.92 -7.56 -18.18
N PHE A 291 -6.83 -8.21 -18.64
CA PHE A 291 -5.87 -7.67 -19.60
C PHE A 291 -6.59 -7.22 -20.88
N MET A 292 -7.39 -8.10 -21.48
CA MET A 292 -8.04 -7.85 -22.77
C MET A 292 -9.20 -6.84 -22.67
N ARG A 293 -9.85 -6.74 -21.50
CA ARG A 293 -10.98 -5.82 -21.28
C ARG A 293 -10.58 -4.43 -20.78
N THR A 294 -9.38 -4.27 -20.21
CA THR A 294 -8.97 -2.99 -19.59
C THR A 294 -7.62 -2.54 -20.09
N ASP A 295 -7.46 -1.23 -20.32
CA ASP A 295 -6.15 -0.66 -20.72
C ASP A 295 -5.06 -0.78 -19.64
N LYS A 296 -5.34 -1.35 -18.47
CA LYS A 296 -4.42 -1.33 -17.32
C LYS A 296 -3.05 -1.90 -17.65
N ILE A 297 -3.01 -2.98 -18.41
CA ILE A 297 -1.75 -3.66 -18.72
C ILE A 297 -1.04 -3.03 -19.92
N LEU A 298 -1.81 -2.53 -20.90
CA LEU A 298 -1.27 -1.62 -21.92
C LEU A 298 -0.58 -0.41 -21.28
N HIS A 299 -1.15 0.16 -20.22
CA HIS A 299 -0.49 1.24 -19.48
C HIS A 299 0.79 0.76 -18.76
N SER A 300 0.84 -0.47 -18.23
CA SER A 300 2.08 -1.04 -17.67
C SER A 300 3.19 -1.16 -18.72
N MET A 301 2.87 -1.67 -19.91
CA MET A 301 3.80 -1.75 -21.04
C MET A 301 4.30 -0.38 -21.48
N LYS A 302 3.39 0.60 -21.63
CA LYS A 302 3.75 1.99 -21.95
C LYS A 302 4.71 2.60 -20.92
N ARG A 303 4.54 2.27 -19.64
CA ARG A 303 5.43 2.75 -18.57
C ARG A 303 6.81 2.10 -18.60
N LEU A 304 6.87 0.80 -18.85
CA LEU A 304 8.14 0.08 -19.06
C LEU A 304 8.90 0.60 -20.29
N HIS A 305 8.19 0.95 -21.36
CA HIS A 305 8.74 1.60 -22.54
C HIS A 305 9.25 3.02 -22.26
N ALA A 306 8.51 3.80 -21.46
CA ALA A 306 8.86 5.18 -21.15
C ALA A 306 10.04 5.35 -20.18
N PHE A 307 10.51 4.26 -19.57
CA PHE A 307 11.67 4.28 -18.69
C PHE A 307 12.96 4.41 -19.50
N GLN A 308 13.84 5.32 -19.07
CA GLN A 308 15.11 5.61 -19.73
C GLN A 308 16.27 5.68 -18.73
N MET A 309 17.38 5.07 -19.11
CA MET A 309 18.67 5.15 -18.43
C MET A 309 19.62 5.91 -19.34
N THR A 310 20.22 6.98 -18.81
CA THR A 310 21.26 7.73 -19.51
C THR A 310 22.60 7.38 -18.89
N LEU A 311 23.50 6.80 -19.66
CA LEU A 311 24.79 6.29 -19.23
C LEU A 311 25.92 7.19 -19.69
N PHE A 312 26.84 7.46 -18.77
CA PHE A 312 27.97 8.37 -18.93
C PHE A 312 29.29 7.62 -18.71
N ARG A 313 30.27 7.87 -19.59
CA ARG A 313 31.61 7.28 -19.45
C ARG A 313 32.37 7.83 -18.26
N GLN A 314 32.14 9.09 -17.91
CA GLN A 314 32.73 9.76 -16.77
C GLN A 314 31.65 10.33 -15.85
N PRO A 315 31.79 10.25 -14.52
CA PRO A 315 30.82 10.78 -13.57
C PRO A 315 30.56 12.29 -13.72
N GLU A 316 31.58 13.06 -14.10
CA GLU A 316 31.51 14.51 -14.23
C GLU A 316 30.52 14.94 -15.33
N ASP A 317 30.39 14.15 -16.40
CA ASP A 317 29.43 14.38 -17.47
C ASP A 317 27.97 14.23 -16.99
N ALA A 318 27.75 13.36 -15.98
CA ALA A 318 26.44 13.14 -15.38
C ALA A 318 26.05 14.30 -14.42
N GLU A 319 27.04 14.90 -13.75
CA GLU A 319 26.83 16.05 -12.86
C GLU A 319 26.46 17.33 -13.63
N VAL A 320 27.09 17.55 -14.79
CA VAL A 320 26.74 18.65 -15.70
C VAL A 320 25.34 18.46 -16.30
N HIS A 321 24.95 17.21 -16.62
CA HIS A 321 23.63 16.88 -17.17
C HIS A 321 22.49 16.97 -16.13
N SER A 322 22.78 16.75 -14.85
CA SER A 322 21.81 16.81 -13.74
C SER A 322 21.52 18.24 -13.23
N GLY A 323 22.11 19.27 -13.85
CA GLY A 323 21.80 20.67 -13.57
C GLY A 323 22.59 21.30 -12.41
N LYS A 324 23.69 20.68 -11.97
CA LYS A 324 24.68 21.36 -11.13
C LYS A 324 25.59 22.20 -12.03
N GLU A 325 25.24 23.48 -12.17
CA GLU A 325 25.99 24.58 -12.81
C GLU A 325 26.89 24.24 -14.01
N SER A 326 26.41 24.52 -15.23
CA SER A 326 27.30 24.94 -16.30
C SER A 326 26.70 26.11 -17.07
N LYS A 327 27.43 27.23 -17.11
CA LYS A 327 27.14 28.40 -17.96
C LYS A 327 27.56 28.21 -19.42
N ASP A 328 28.14 27.06 -19.78
CA ASP A 328 28.58 26.75 -21.14
C ASP A 328 27.85 25.52 -21.67
N SER A 329 26.73 25.75 -22.36
CA SER A 329 25.90 24.74 -23.01
C SER A 329 26.53 24.12 -24.28
N SER A 330 27.80 24.40 -24.58
CA SER A 330 28.43 24.03 -25.85
C SER A 330 29.44 22.88 -25.78
N ARG A 331 29.50 22.10 -24.69
CA ARG A 331 30.39 20.93 -24.59
C ARG A 331 29.72 19.72 -23.93
N MET A 332 28.75 19.09 -24.62
CA MET A 332 28.56 17.64 -24.46
C MET A 332 29.74 16.93 -25.12
N LYS A 333 30.88 16.84 -24.41
CA LYS A 333 32.06 16.09 -24.87
C LYS A 333 32.12 14.75 -24.14
N GLY A 334 31.25 13.83 -24.55
CA GLY A 334 31.27 12.44 -24.08
C GLY A 334 30.26 11.60 -24.87
N SER A 335 30.59 10.35 -25.17
CA SER A 335 29.62 9.40 -25.74
C SER A 335 28.59 9.06 -24.67
N VAL A 336 27.41 9.68 -24.76
CA VAL A 336 26.25 9.38 -23.90
C VAL A 336 25.42 8.29 -24.57
N MET A 337 25.00 7.29 -23.80
CA MET A 337 24.09 6.26 -24.30
C MET A 337 22.77 6.30 -23.52
N ILE A 338 21.67 6.43 -24.26
CA ILE A 338 20.32 6.43 -23.70
C ILE A 338 19.66 5.10 -24.07
N VAL A 339 19.25 4.33 -23.07
CA VAL A 339 18.65 3.01 -23.26
C VAL A 339 17.45 2.84 -22.32
N GLY A 340 16.36 2.27 -22.83
CA GLY A 340 15.24 1.83 -22.01
C GLY A 340 15.39 0.39 -21.54
N LEU A 341 14.43 -0.10 -20.74
CA LEU A 341 14.36 -1.55 -20.43
C LEU A 341 14.08 -2.35 -21.70
N VAL A 342 13.29 -1.79 -22.61
CA VAL A 342 12.94 -2.34 -23.92
C VAL A 342 12.83 -1.18 -24.91
N SER A 343 13.13 -1.42 -26.20
CA SER A 343 13.05 -0.38 -27.23
C SER A 343 11.59 -0.11 -27.60
N VAL A 344 10.82 -1.18 -27.83
CA VAL A 344 9.37 -1.10 -28.13
C VAL A 344 8.65 -2.21 -27.36
N ILE A 345 7.53 -1.86 -26.73
CA ILE A 345 6.54 -2.84 -26.25
C ILE A 345 5.13 -2.28 -26.45
N SER A 346 4.37 -2.87 -27.36
CA SER A 346 3.00 -2.47 -27.67
C SER A 346 2.08 -3.67 -27.79
N LEU A 347 0.79 -3.44 -27.53
CA LEU A 347 -0.29 -4.35 -27.90
C LEU A 347 -1.00 -3.71 -29.09
N ASP A 348 -0.99 -4.41 -30.22
CA ASP A 348 -1.60 -3.89 -31.44
C ASP A 348 -3.06 -4.38 -31.57
N GLY A 349 -3.80 -3.82 -32.53
CA GLY A 349 -5.24 -4.06 -32.67
C GLY A 349 -5.64 -5.50 -33.02
N ASP A 350 -4.67 -6.34 -33.38
CA ASP A 350 -4.79 -7.79 -33.59
C ASP A 350 -4.71 -8.60 -32.28
N GLY A 351 -4.46 -7.94 -31.15
CA GLY A 351 -4.32 -8.58 -29.84
C GLY A 351 -2.94 -9.21 -29.61
N ILE A 352 -1.96 -8.92 -30.47
CA ILE A 352 -0.60 -9.44 -30.37
C ILE A 352 0.30 -8.39 -29.70
N ILE A 353 1.16 -8.85 -28.79
CA ILE A 353 2.18 -8.01 -28.16
C ILE A 353 3.42 -8.04 -29.05
N ARG A 354 3.89 -6.85 -29.46
CA ARG A 354 5.11 -6.66 -30.23
C ARG A 354 6.21 -6.09 -29.34
N ILE A 355 7.36 -6.76 -29.32
CA ILE A 355 8.49 -6.42 -28.42
C ILE A 355 9.77 -6.31 -29.21
N THR A 356 10.44 -5.16 -29.14
CA THR A 356 11.79 -4.96 -29.70
C THR A 356 12.76 -4.69 -28.54
N PRO A 357 13.69 -5.60 -28.21
CA PRO A 357 14.67 -5.36 -27.16
C PRO A 357 15.74 -4.33 -27.58
N ASN A 358 16.34 -3.67 -26.59
CA ASN A 358 17.50 -2.80 -26.82
C ASN A 358 18.77 -3.67 -26.93
N LEU A 359 19.49 -3.59 -28.05
CA LEU A 359 20.73 -4.36 -28.23
C LEU A 359 21.77 -4.13 -27.10
N PRO A 360 22.00 -2.89 -26.61
CA PRO A 360 22.91 -2.66 -25.47
C PRO A 360 22.47 -3.33 -24.17
N MET A 361 21.19 -3.64 -24.02
CA MET A 361 20.63 -4.28 -22.83
C MET A 361 20.82 -5.81 -22.83
N ARG A 362 21.38 -6.39 -23.90
CA ARG A 362 21.61 -7.84 -24.00
C ARG A 362 22.42 -8.36 -22.81
N GLU A 363 23.49 -7.66 -22.42
CA GLU A 363 24.31 -8.05 -21.28
C GLU A 363 23.51 -8.07 -19.98
N MET A 364 22.56 -7.15 -19.80
CA MET A 364 21.72 -7.10 -18.60
C MET A 364 20.78 -8.29 -18.46
N TYR A 365 20.29 -8.84 -19.57
CA TYR A 365 19.38 -9.98 -19.54
C TYR A 365 20.11 -11.32 -19.54
N ARG A 366 21.38 -11.37 -19.96
CA ARG A 366 22.04 -12.64 -20.31
C ARG A 366 23.45 -12.85 -19.75
N ALA A 367 24.15 -11.83 -19.25
CA ALA A 367 25.49 -11.98 -18.68
C ALA A 367 25.48 -12.58 -17.26
N ALA A 368 25.18 -13.88 -17.15
CA ALA A 368 24.88 -14.60 -15.91
C ALA A 368 25.95 -14.48 -14.80
N SER A 369 27.23 -14.29 -15.14
CA SER A 369 28.32 -14.15 -14.15
C SER A 369 28.26 -12.87 -13.32
N ARG A 370 27.36 -11.93 -13.66
CA ARG A 370 27.29 -10.57 -13.10
C ARG A 370 25.88 -10.20 -12.61
N LEU A 371 24.96 -11.16 -12.61
CA LEU A 371 23.54 -10.95 -12.36
C LEU A 371 23.10 -11.63 -11.06
N ILE A 372 22.02 -11.10 -10.48
CA ILE A 372 21.39 -11.62 -9.27
C ILE A 372 20.25 -12.53 -9.70
N ALA A 373 20.38 -13.82 -9.40
CA ALA A 373 19.31 -14.77 -9.62
C ALA A 373 18.16 -14.52 -8.64
N VAL A 374 16.94 -14.41 -9.15
CA VAL A 374 15.73 -14.17 -8.35
C VAL A 374 14.68 -15.19 -8.76
N ASN A 375 14.04 -15.82 -7.77
CA ASN A 375 12.89 -16.66 -8.02
C ASN A 375 11.66 -15.79 -8.20
N ARG A 376 11.21 -15.66 -9.46
CA ARG A 376 10.02 -14.89 -9.81
C ARG A 376 8.78 -15.30 -9.01
N SER A 377 8.59 -16.60 -8.76
CA SER A 377 7.42 -17.12 -8.03
C SER A 377 7.50 -16.79 -6.54
N THR A 378 8.69 -16.67 -5.97
CA THR A 378 8.87 -16.12 -4.61
C THR A 378 8.46 -14.66 -4.54
N ILE A 379 8.88 -13.82 -5.50
CA ILE A 379 8.53 -12.39 -5.51
C ILE A 379 7.03 -12.18 -5.73
N ILE A 380 6.43 -12.90 -6.68
CA ILE A 380 5.01 -12.77 -7.01
C ILE A 380 4.13 -13.30 -5.85
N GLY A 381 4.60 -14.32 -5.14
CA GLY A 381 3.86 -15.00 -4.09
C GLY A 381 3.56 -14.18 -2.85
N PHE A 382 4.24 -13.04 -2.65
CA PHE A 382 3.91 -12.12 -1.57
C PHE A 382 2.57 -11.39 -1.82
N GLU A 383 1.72 -11.39 -0.81
CA GLU A 383 0.46 -10.66 -0.74
C GLU A 383 0.69 -9.15 -0.75
N HIS A 384 1.66 -8.66 0.05
CA HIS A 384 1.83 -7.22 0.24
C HIS A 384 2.84 -6.62 -0.77
N PRO A 385 2.50 -5.51 -1.47
CA PRO A 385 3.41 -4.90 -2.45
C PRO A 385 4.75 -4.42 -1.85
N ILE A 386 4.77 -4.10 -0.55
CA ILE A 386 6.00 -3.73 0.16
C ILE A 386 6.96 -4.90 0.33
N SER A 387 6.44 -6.11 0.49
CA SER A 387 7.21 -7.34 0.64
C SER A 387 7.93 -7.71 -0.65
N ARG A 388 7.28 -7.43 -1.79
CA ARG A 388 7.90 -7.58 -3.12
C ARG A 388 9.10 -6.66 -3.31
N ILE A 389 8.97 -5.36 -3.02
CA ILE A 389 10.12 -4.44 -3.11
C ILE A 389 11.18 -4.71 -2.05
N PHE A 390 10.78 -5.13 -0.85
CA PHE A 390 11.74 -5.48 0.19
C PHE A 390 12.55 -6.71 -0.18
N SER A 391 11.91 -7.75 -0.73
CA SER A 391 12.61 -8.94 -1.24
C SER A 391 13.57 -8.59 -2.37
N LEU A 392 13.13 -7.83 -3.37
CA LEU A 392 14.01 -7.29 -4.42
C LEU A 392 15.21 -6.55 -3.82
N TRP A 393 14.98 -5.61 -2.91
CA TRP A 393 16.07 -4.88 -2.29
C TRP A 393 17.02 -5.77 -1.47
N LEU A 394 16.51 -6.79 -0.76
CA LEU A 394 17.33 -7.75 -0.01
C LEU A 394 18.34 -8.46 -0.90
N THR A 395 17.96 -8.85 -2.12
CA THR A 395 18.88 -9.51 -3.06
C THR A 395 20.01 -8.59 -3.51
N THR A 396 19.86 -7.27 -3.37
CA THR A 396 20.89 -6.28 -3.76
C THR A 396 21.92 -6.02 -2.66
N ILE A 397 21.65 -6.44 -1.42
CA ILE A 397 22.54 -6.22 -0.28
C ILE A 397 23.18 -7.52 0.23
N GLY A 398 22.81 -8.68 -0.33
CA GLY A 398 23.41 -9.98 -0.04
C GLY A 398 24.85 -10.11 -0.56
N ASN A 399 25.65 -10.94 0.11
CA ASN A 399 27.07 -11.16 -0.16
C ASN A 399 27.29 -12.44 -0.98
N GLY A 400 26.63 -12.59 -2.13
CA GLY A 400 26.87 -13.73 -3.01
C GLY A 400 25.83 -13.96 -4.10
N GLN A 401 26.17 -14.88 -5.01
CA GLN A 401 25.28 -15.36 -6.08
C GLN A 401 24.48 -16.59 -5.63
N PHE A 402 23.65 -17.13 -6.53
CA PHE A 402 22.89 -18.38 -6.30
C PHE A 402 23.82 -19.53 -5.88
N LYS A 403 23.63 -20.02 -4.63
CA LYS A 403 24.37 -21.17 -4.05
C LYS A 403 23.45 -22.35 -3.70
N GLN A 404 22.35 -22.52 -4.44
CA GLN A 404 21.34 -23.58 -4.23
C GLN A 404 20.57 -23.61 -2.90
N ASP A 405 20.98 -22.85 -1.87
CA ASP A 405 20.31 -22.76 -0.56
C ASP A 405 20.11 -21.30 -0.10
N TRP A 406 20.73 -20.88 1.00
CA TRP A 406 20.65 -19.52 1.54
C TRP A 406 21.70 -18.58 0.95
N VAL A 407 21.31 -17.33 0.72
CA VAL A 407 22.23 -16.22 0.40
C VAL A 407 22.43 -15.38 1.66
N TYR A 408 23.67 -15.29 2.13
CA TYR A 408 24.02 -14.53 3.34
C TYR A 408 24.03 -13.02 3.08
N ILE A 409 23.51 -12.25 4.04
CA ILE A 409 23.50 -10.78 4.04
C ILE A 409 24.44 -10.26 5.13
N ASN A 410 24.24 -10.71 6.38
CA ASN A 410 24.98 -10.30 7.58
C ASN A 410 25.13 -8.77 7.71
N LYS A 411 24.02 -8.03 7.62
CA LYS A 411 24.00 -6.56 7.79
C LYS A 411 23.08 -6.13 8.92
N LYS A 412 23.54 -5.14 9.69
CA LYS A 412 22.77 -4.49 10.75
C LYS A 412 22.33 -3.12 10.26
N LEU A 413 21.03 -2.90 10.20
CA LEU A 413 20.45 -1.66 9.69
C LEU A 413 19.36 -1.17 10.63
N SER A 414 19.25 0.15 10.77
CA SER A 414 18.08 0.71 11.43
C SER A 414 16.84 0.54 10.55
N VAL A 415 15.65 0.50 11.16
CA VAL A 415 14.37 0.55 10.45
C VAL A 415 14.32 1.73 9.48
N ARG A 416 14.87 2.89 9.87
CA ARG A 416 15.03 4.04 8.98
C ARG A 416 15.88 3.71 7.75
N GLY A 417 17.06 3.11 7.94
CA GLY A 417 17.97 2.76 6.85
C GLY A 417 17.35 1.76 5.86
N ILE A 418 16.55 0.80 6.35
CA ILE A 418 15.81 -0.11 5.47
C ILE A 418 14.74 0.65 4.68
N LEU A 419 13.96 1.50 5.35
CA LEU A 419 12.93 2.31 4.69
C LEU A 419 13.50 3.26 3.63
N GLU A 420 14.67 3.83 3.85
CA GLU A 420 15.38 4.66 2.85
C GLU A 420 15.75 3.86 1.60
N GLY A 421 16.01 2.56 1.73
CA GLY A 421 16.24 1.67 0.59
C GLY A 421 14.97 1.31 -0.18
N ILE A 422 13.89 0.94 0.52
CA ILE A 422 12.70 0.34 -0.11
C ILE A 422 11.55 1.34 -0.36
N HIS A 423 11.55 2.45 0.36
CA HIS A 423 10.50 3.48 0.32
C HIS A 423 11.08 4.89 0.56
N PRO A 424 12.02 5.36 -0.28
CA PRO A 424 12.61 6.68 -0.11
C PRO A 424 11.56 7.78 -0.24
N LEU A 425 11.66 8.76 0.65
CA LEU A 425 10.86 9.98 0.63
C LEU A 425 11.66 11.09 -0.05
N THR A 426 10.97 12.10 -0.59
CA THR A 426 11.58 13.35 -1.05
C THR A 426 12.31 14.05 0.09
N GLU A 427 13.25 14.97 -0.19
CA GLU A 427 14.10 15.63 0.82
C GLU A 427 13.33 16.28 1.99
N ALA A 428 12.09 16.75 1.76
CA ALA A 428 11.23 17.33 2.81
C ALA A 428 10.36 16.31 3.59
N GLY A 429 10.40 15.03 3.22
CA GLY A 429 9.55 13.97 3.75
C GLY A 429 10.10 13.30 5.01
N TYR A 430 9.22 12.97 5.96
CA TYR A 430 9.59 12.25 7.18
C TYR A 430 8.82 10.94 7.33
N TYR A 431 9.48 9.91 7.88
CA TYR A 431 8.84 8.62 8.11
C TYR A 431 7.84 8.69 9.27
N LYS A 432 6.61 8.24 9.03
CA LYS A 432 5.51 8.17 10.00
C LYS A 432 5.34 6.75 10.51
N LYS A 433 4.59 6.57 11.61
CA LYS A 433 4.27 5.24 12.20
C LYS A 433 3.71 4.23 11.18
N ARG A 434 2.95 4.70 10.19
CA ARG A 434 2.43 3.84 9.10
C ARG A 434 3.54 3.22 8.23
N HIS A 435 4.65 3.92 7.99
CA HIS A 435 5.76 3.39 7.19
C HIS A 435 6.55 2.33 7.98
N VAL A 436 6.72 2.54 9.29
CA VAL A 436 7.26 1.55 10.22
C VAL A 436 6.40 0.27 10.18
N LYS A 437 5.06 0.43 10.24
CA LYS A 437 4.12 -0.68 10.12
C LYS A 437 4.19 -1.39 8.76
N MET A 438 4.45 -0.67 7.66
CA MET A 438 4.66 -1.29 6.35
C MET A 438 5.89 -2.20 6.34
N LEU A 439 7.02 -1.77 6.93
CA LEU A 439 8.20 -2.63 7.05
C LEU A 439 7.93 -3.83 7.98
N GLU A 440 7.20 -3.62 9.08
CA GLU A 440 6.78 -4.72 9.96
C GLU A 440 6.01 -5.78 9.18
N VAL A 441 5.00 -5.39 8.39
CA VAL A 441 4.24 -6.31 7.53
C VAL A 441 5.16 -7.09 6.60
N ALA A 442 6.15 -6.42 6.00
CA ALA A 442 7.13 -7.06 5.12
C ALA A 442 7.96 -8.12 5.85
N LEU A 443 8.50 -7.77 7.02
CA LEU A 443 9.32 -8.67 7.83
C LEU A 443 8.52 -9.89 8.29
N VAL A 444 7.29 -9.68 8.77
CA VAL A 444 6.41 -10.76 9.21
C VAL A 444 6.10 -11.72 8.07
N GLU A 445 5.79 -11.18 6.89
CA GLU A 445 5.48 -12.00 5.71
C GLU A 445 6.70 -12.79 5.23
N LEU A 446 7.84 -12.13 5.04
CA LEU A 446 9.06 -12.79 4.56
C LEU A 446 9.58 -13.87 5.53
N VAL A 447 9.54 -13.60 6.84
CA VAL A 447 9.93 -14.59 7.87
C VAL A 447 8.90 -15.71 7.95
N GLY A 448 7.61 -15.37 7.96
CA GLY A 448 6.52 -16.35 8.02
C GLY A 448 6.50 -17.33 6.84
N CYS A 449 6.92 -16.88 5.66
CA CYS A 449 7.10 -17.73 4.47
C CYS A 449 8.46 -18.46 4.43
N GLY A 450 9.31 -18.32 5.44
CA GLY A 450 10.64 -18.95 5.48
C GLY A 450 11.62 -18.41 4.44
N VAL A 451 11.40 -17.17 3.95
CA VAL A 451 12.24 -16.52 2.93
C VAL A 451 13.38 -15.73 3.55
N LEU A 452 13.19 -15.20 4.75
CA LEU A 452 14.16 -14.34 5.44
C LEU A 452 14.43 -14.84 6.85
N GLU A 453 15.70 -14.87 7.23
CA GLU A 453 16.12 -14.97 8.62
C GLU A 453 16.68 -13.63 9.08
N CYS A 454 16.11 -13.12 10.17
CA CYS A 454 16.52 -11.86 10.76
C CYS A 454 16.26 -11.82 12.26
N ALA A 455 16.95 -10.90 12.93
CA ALA A 455 16.75 -10.60 14.34
C ALA A 455 16.57 -9.10 14.52
N TYR A 456 15.98 -8.68 15.63
CA TYR A 456 15.79 -7.28 15.95
C TYR A 456 16.32 -6.93 17.33
N ARG A 457 16.71 -5.67 17.50
CA ARG A 457 17.15 -5.11 18.77
C ARG A 457 16.51 -3.75 18.97
N ARG A 458 15.80 -3.57 20.08
CA ARG A 458 15.31 -2.26 20.48
C ARG A 458 16.48 -1.45 21.05
N HIS A 459 16.40 -0.13 20.96
CA HIS A 459 17.43 0.76 21.52
C HIS A 459 17.68 0.58 23.02
N THR A 460 16.74 -0.02 23.75
CA THR A 460 16.83 -0.35 25.19
C THR A 460 17.49 -1.69 25.46
N ASP A 461 17.61 -2.55 24.44
CA ASP A 461 17.97 -3.95 24.60
C ASP A 461 19.44 -4.15 24.22
N THR A 462 20.13 -5.03 24.93
CA THR A 462 21.55 -5.31 24.69
C THR A 462 21.77 -6.39 23.64
N GLN A 463 20.81 -7.31 23.49
CA GLN A 463 20.90 -8.47 22.60
C GLN A 463 19.87 -8.42 21.46
N PHE A 464 20.19 -9.09 20.36
CA PHE A 464 19.27 -9.29 19.25
C PHE A 464 18.32 -10.46 19.56
N THR A 465 17.03 -10.25 19.32
CA THR A 465 16.00 -11.28 19.45
C THR A 465 15.63 -11.79 18.06
N PRO A 466 15.71 -13.10 17.78
CA PRO A 466 15.37 -13.65 16.48
C PRO A 466 13.87 -13.51 16.19
N ILE A 467 13.54 -13.17 14.94
CA ILE A 467 12.18 -13.23 14.41
C ILE A 467 12.06 -14.60 13.73
N THR A 468 11.21 -15.47 14.26
CA THR A 468 11.01 -16.84 13.79
C THR A 468 9.61 -17.00 13.21
N PRO A 469 9.35 -18.01 12.37
CA PRO A 469 8.01 -18.26 11.83
C PRO A 469 6.93 -18.40 12.92
N GLU A 470 7.29 -18.94 14.09
CA GLU A 470 6.39 -19.14 15.22
C GLU A 470 6.04 -17.83 15.94
N ASN A 471 6.99 -16.90 16.03
CA ASN A 471 6.82 -15.64 16.76
C ASN A 471 6.54 -14.43 15.85
N CYS A 472 6.72 -14.55 14.54
CA CYS A 472 6.65 -13.43 13.60
C CYS A 472 5.27 -12.76 13.59
N LYS A 473 4.18 -13.51 13.77
CA LYS A 473 2.82 -12.93 13.85
C LYS A 473 2.64 -12.00 15.05
N LEU A 474 3.49 -12.13 16.06
CA LEU A 474 3.45 -11.39 17.34
C LEU A 474 4.49 -10.27 17.38
N PHE A 475 5.36 -10.22 16.38
CA PHE A 475 6.40 -9.23 16.24
C PHE A 475 5.79 -7.84 16.00
N ILE A 476 6.30 -6.84 16.72
CA ILE A 476 5.89 -5.44 16.59
C ILE A 476 7.13 -4.56 16.48
N LEU A 477 7.11 -3.67 15.48
CA LEU A 477 8.20 -2.76 15.17
C LEU A 477 7.91 -1.39 15.81
N ASP A 478 8.55 -1.11 16.96
CA ASP A 478 8.18 0.01 17.83
C ASP A 478 8.88 1.35 17.51
N GLY A 479 9.62 1.46 16.40
CA GLY A 479 10.17 2.75 15.97
C GLY A 479 11.29 2.69 14.93
N LEU A 480 11.67 3.88 14.45
CA LEU A 480 12.69 4.06 13.40
C LEU A 480 14.12 3.72 13.84
N LYS A 481 14.38 3.77 15.15
CA LYS A 481 15.70 3.48 15.75
C LYS A 481 15.90 2.00 16.08
N VAL A 482 14.88 1.16 15.92
CA VAL A 482 15.02 -0.29 16.09
C VAL A 482 16.03 -0.78 15.05
N GLU A 483 16.95 -1.62 15.47
CA GLU A 483 17.93 -2.23 14.58
C GLU A 483 17.46 -3.61 14.17
N ILE A 484 17.65 -3.93 12.89
CA ILE A 484 17.35 -5.21 12.30
C ILE A 484 18.66 -5.79 11.78
N GLU A 485 19.00 -6.98 12.29
CA GLU A 485 20.07 -7.80 11.76
C GLU A 485 19.46 -8.73 10.69
N LEU A 486 19.82 -8.46 9.44
CA LEU A 486 19.45 -9.27 8.28
C LEU A 486 20.55 -10.31 8.09
N THR A 487 20.22 -11.58 8.34
CA THR A 487 21.20 -12.66 8.35
C THR A 487 21.35 -13.29 6.98
N ARG A 488 20.25 -13.80 6.41
CA ARG A 488 20.25 -14.52 5.12
C ARG A 488 18.86 -14.60 4.50
N HIS A 489 18.78 -14.81 3.19
CA HIS A 489 17.53 -14.95 2.44
C HIS A 489 17.51 -16.17 1.50
N ARG A 490 16.30 -16.61 1.13
CA ARG A 490 16.01 -17.70 0.17
C ARG A 490 15.32 -17.22 -1.12
N ILE A 491 15.35 -15.92 -1.38
CA ILE A 491 14.73 -15.31 -2.58
C ILE A 491 15.31 -15.87 -3.89
N SER A 492 16.59 -16.24 -3.89
CA SER A 492 17.28 -16.84 -5.03
C SER A 492 17.15 -18.37 -5.09
N HIS A 493 16.36 -19.00 -4.22
CA HIS A 493 16.26 -20.46 -4.16
C HIS A 493 15.45 -21.04 -5.34
N LYS A 494 15.81 -22.25 -5.83
CA LYS A 494 15.14 -22.88 -6.99
C LYS A 494 13.66 -23.16 -6.77
N HIS A 495 13.28 -23.51 -5.54
CA HIS A 495 11.88 -23.74 -5.14
C HIS A 495 11.34 -22.50 -4.43
N SER A 496 10.15 -22.07 -4.83
CA SER A 496 9.42 -21.03 -4.11
C SER A 496 8.72 -21.64 -2.90
N PRO A 497 8.73 -20.95 -1.74
CA PRO A 497 7.99 -21.39 -0.56
C PRO A 497 6.47 -21.36 -0.76
N HIS A 498 6.00 -20.70 -1.83
CA HIS A 498 4.58 -20.60 -2.15
C HIS A 498 4.09 -21.72 -3.07
N ASN A 499 5.00 -22.50 -3.68
CA ASN A 499 4.63 -23.63 -4.52
C ASN A 499 4.46 -24.87 -3.64
N GLY A 500 3.23 -25.21 -3.30
CA GLY A 500 2.87 -26.37 -2.47
C GLY A 500 3.09 -27.75 -3.10
N GLN A 501 3.98 -27.88 -4.09
CA GLN A 501 4.35 -29.18 -4.66
C GLN A 501 5.65 -29.68 -4.00
N SER A 502 5.44 -30.53 -3.00
CA SER A 502 6.45 -31.38 -2.38
C SER A 502 7.02 -32.36 -3.42
N GLU A 503 8.20 -32.04 -3.95
CA GLU A 503 9.11 -33.02 -4.59
C GLU A 503 10.55 -32.69 -4.18
N ASP A 504 10.80 -32.66 -2.86
CA ASP A 504 12.12 -32.88 -2.22
C ASP A 504 11.92 -32.87 -0.68
N ALA A 505 10.87 -33.56 -0.21
CA ALA A 505 10.79 -34.01 1.18
C ALA A 505 11.42 -35.41 1.30
N GLY A 506 12.61 -35.57 0.73
CA GLY A 506 13.51 -36.68 1.03
C GLY A 506 14.37 -36.29 2.22
N GLU A 507 14.16 -36.98 3.35
CA GLU A 507 15.01 -36.94 4.54
C GLU A 507 15.02 -35.64 5.37
N HIS A 508 13.84 -35.11 5.65
CA HIS A 508 13.45 -34.76 7.02
C HIS A 508 11.92 -34.75 7.03
N SER A 509 11.34 -35.95 6.90
CA SER A 509 9.92 -36.15 7.18
C SER A 509 9.76 -35.94 8.68
N ALA A 510 9.46 -34.69 9.07
CA ALA A 510 8.75 -34.43 10.29
C ALA A 510 7.48 -35.27 10.19
N GLN A 511 7.50 -36.39 10.91
CA GLN A 511 6.33 -37.19 11.15
C GLN A 511 5.21 -36.21 11.49
N LEU A 512 4.17 -36.16 10.64
CA LEU A 512 2.85 -35.76 11.12
C LEU A 512 2.62 -36.57 12.40
N PRO A 513 2.39 -35.95 13.56
CA PRO A 513 1.81 -36.68 14.66
C PRO A 513 0.38 -37.02 14.21
N LYS A 514 0.19 -38.24 13.72
CA LYS A 514 -1.07 -38.94 13.89
C LYS A 514 -1.25 -39.10 15.39
N GLY A 515 -1.98 -38.14 15.96
CA GLY A 515 -2.19 -38.04 17.40
C GLY A 515 -3.10 -36.87 17.72
N LEU A 516 -4.32 -36.87 17.16
CA LEU A 516 -5.46 -36.41 17.95
C LEU A 516 -5.70 -37.48 19.02
N GLN A 517 -4.83 -37.51 20.03
CA GLN A 517 -5.11 -38.13 21.30
C GLN A 517 -5.23 -36.99 22.29
N GLU A 518 -6.34 -37.04 23.03
CA GLU A 518 -6.70 -36.19 24.15
C GLU A 518 -5.45 -35.66 24.86
N GLU A 519 -5.26 -34.35 24.89
CA GLU A 519 -4.42 -33.71 25.90
C GLU A 519 -5.09 -34.04 27.25
N THR A 520 -4.66 -35.15 27.85
CA THR A 520 -5.05 -35.57 29.18
C THR A 520 -4.68 -34.49 30.17
N SER A 521 -5.55 -34.27 31.16
CA SER A 521 -5.56 -33.21 32.16
C SER A 521 -4.29 -33.02 33.00
N ASP A 522 -3.25 -33.82 32.79
CA ASP A 522 -2.09 -33.91 33.68
C ASP A 522 -0.88 -33.06 33.27
N GLU A 523 -0.81 -32.51 32.05
CA GLU A 523 0.30 -31.61 31.62
C GLU A 523 0.02 -30.11 31.80
N LEU A 524 -1.19 -29.73 32.23
CA LEU A 524 -1.61 -28.33 32.42
C LEU A 524 -1.52 -27.85 33.89
N SER A 525 -1.06 -28.69 34.84
CA SER A 525 -1.02 -28.35 36.27
C SER A 525 0.12 -27.39 36.67
N ASP A 526 1.16 -27.25 35.85
CA ASP A 526 2.38 -26.49 36.21
C ASP A 526 2.48 -25.09 35.58
N VAL A 527 1.46 -24.65 34.84
CA VAL A 527 1.47 -23.32 34.20
C VAL A 527 0.96 -22.25 35.15
N SER A 528 1.80 -21.24 35.45
CA SER A 528 1.42 -20.16 36.36
C SER A 528 0.19 -19.37 35.86
N ALA A 529 -0.66 -18.93 36.80
CA ALA A 529 -1.86 -18.13 36.50
C ALA A 529 -1.52 -16.83 35.71
N VAL A 530 -0.35 -16.25 35.95
CA VAL A 530 0.13 -15.06 35.22
C VAL A 530 0.45 -15.39 33.76
N THR A 531 1.08 -16.54 33.50
CA THR A 531 1.37 -17.02 32.14
C THR A 531 0.07 -17.25 31.38
N LEU A 532 -0.90 -17.95 31.98
CA LEU A 532 -2.22 -18.18 31.39
C LEU A 532 -2.95 -16.86 31.07
N SER A 533 -2.92 -15.89 32.00
CA SER A 533 -3.50 -14.56 31.79
C SER A 533 -2.86 -13.83 30.61
N ASN A 534 -1.54 -13.87 30.50
CA ASN A 534 -0.81 -13.21 29.42
C ASN A 534 -1.14 -13.84 28.07
N GLU A 535 -1.17 -15.17 27.99
CA GLU A 535 -1.52 -15.91 26.77
C GLU A 535 -2.97 -15.63 26.32
N ILE A 536 -3.93 -15.69 27.24
CA ILE A 536 -5.34 -15.38 26.93
C ILE A 536 -5.46 -13.93 26.44
N THR A 537 -4.86 -12.98 27.15
CA THR A 537 -4.90 -11.55 26.76
C THR A 537 -4.31 -11.34 25.38
N HIS A 538 -3.21 -12.03 25.10
CA HIS A 538 -2.49 -11.92 23.85
C HIS A 538 -3.29 -12.49 22.68
N ILE A 539 -3.86 -13.70 22.81
CA ILE A 539 -4.71 -14.30 21.79
C ILE A 539 -5.98 -13.46 21.55
N LEU A 540 -6.65 -13.01 22.62
CA LEU A 540 -7.82 -12.14 22.47
C LEU A 540 -7.48 -10.82 21.77
N LYS A 541 -6.26 -10.30 21.95
CA LYS A 541 -5.80 -9.08 21.27
C LYS A 541 -5.46 -9.33 19.80
N SER A 542 -4.92 -10.49 19.43
CA SER A 542 -4.48 -10.82 18.06
C SER A 542 -5.62 -11.07 17.07
N VAL A 543 -6.85 -11.33 17.54
CA VAL A 543 -8.03 -11.46 16.66
C VAL A 543 -8.34 -10.13 15.95
N ASP A 544 -7.91 -10.00 14.70
CA ASP A 544 -8.02 -8.77 13.92
C ASP A 544 -9.29 -8.75 13.05
N PHE A 545 -10.36 -8.21 13.62
CA PHE A 545 -11.62 -7.96 12.91
C PHE A 545 -11.51 -6.95 11.75
N GLY A 546 -10.43 -6.17 11.68
CA GLY A 546 -10.14 -5.26 10.58
C GLY A 546 -9.61 -5.98 9.35
N ARG A 547 -8.71 -6.97 9.54
CA ARG A 547 -8.24 -7.86 8.47
C ARG A 547 -9.37 -8.76 7.95
N ALA A 548 -10.26 -9.18 8.84
CA ALA A 548 -11.41 -10.02 8.54
C ALA A 548 -12.65 -9.28 8.02
N ARG A 549 -12.54 -8.00 7.63
CA ARG A 549 -13.71 -7.15 7.32
C ARG A 549 -14.56 -7.62 6.14
N TYR A 550 -13.98 -8.40 5.23
CA TYR A 550 -14.64 -8.93 4.02
C TYR A 550 -14.98 -10.42 4.12
N LEU A 551 -14.65 -11.06 5.23
CA LEU A 551 -14.89 -12.47 5.47
C LEU A 551 -16.25 -12.67 6.13
N THR A 552 -16.93 -13.77 5.78
CA THR A 552 -18.16 -14.15 6.47
C THR A 552 -17.82 -14.69 7.86
N MET A 553 -18.77 -14.63 8.82
CA MET A 553 -18.50 -15.10 10.18
C MET A 553 -17.98 -16.56 10.25
N PRO A 554 -18.47 -17.50 9.42
CA PRO A 554 -17.87 -18.84 9.30
C PRO A 554 -16.39 -18.85 8.89
N ASP A 555 -15.98 -18.02 7.93
CA ASP A 555 -14.57 -17.94 7.47
C ASP A 555 -13.66 -17.36 8.56
N ILE A 556 -14.18 -16.41 9.35
CA ILE A 556 -13.46 -15.86 10.51
C ILE A 556 -13.30 -16.93 11.59
N VAL A 557 -14.32 -17.75 11.80
CA VAL A 557 -14.26 -18.87 12.73
C VAL A 557 -13.21 -19.87 12.30
N GLU A 558 -13.15 -20.24 11.02
CA GLU A 558 -12.13 -21.14 10.50
C GLU A 558 -10.71 -20.59 10.70
N LEU A 559 -10.51 -19.30 10.42
CA LEU A 559 -9.23 -18.61 10.59
C LEU A 559 -8.71 -18.62 12.03
N TYR A 560 -9.60 -18.56 13.03
CA TYR A 560 -9.24 -18.42 14.44
C TYR A 560 -9.65 -19.62 15.31
N ARG A 561 -10.13 -20.73 14.73
CA ARG A 561 -10.71 -21.85 15.49
C ARG A 561 -9.77 -22.39 16.57
N ALA A 562 -8.53 -22.71 16.18
CA ALA A 562 -7.54 -23.26 17.11
C ALA A 562 -7.24 -22.31 18.26
N ASP A 563 -7.11 -21.01 17.97
CA ASP A 563 -6.87 -19.96 18.96
C ASP A 563 -8.05 -19.79 19.93
N LEU A 564 -9.29 -19.86 19.43
CA LEU A 564 -10.49 -19.73 20.25
C LEU A 564 -10.67 -20.93 21.19
N VAL A 565 -10.40 -22.15 20.72
CA VAL A 565 -10.39 -23.36 21.55
C VAL A 565 -9.30 -23.25 22.62
N LYS A 566 -8.10 -22.80 22.22
CA LYS A 566 -6.97 -22.58 23.14
C LYS A 566 -7.31 -21.59 24.25
N VAL A 567 -8.02 -20.50 23.92
CA VAL A 567 -8.52 -19.54 24.91
C VAL A 567 -9.54 -20.17 25.84
N ALA A 568 -10.48 -20.98 25.34
CA ALA A 568 -11.50 -21.61 26.17
C ALA A 568 -10.89 -22.52 27.25
N VAL A 569 -9.99 -23.43 26.85
CA VAL A 569 -9.30 -24.35 27.76
C VAL A 569 -8.49 -23.60 28.82
N ARG A 570 -7.70 -22.61 28.40
CA ARG A 570 -6.87 -21.81 29.32
C ARG A 570 -7.68 -20.93 30.25
N THR A 571 -8.81 -20.41 29.78
CA THR A 571 -9.71 -19.57 30.60
C THR A 571 -10.35 -20.40 31.71
N LYS A 572 -10.70 -21.67 31.42
CA LYS A 572 -11.17 -22.63 32.42
C LYS A 572 -10.11 -22.85 33.51
N LEU A 573 -8.89 -23.19 33.11
CA LEU A 573 -7.77 -23.41 34.04
C LEU A 573 -7.41 -22.16 34.85
N LEU A 574 -7.34 -20.99 34.21
CA LEU A 574 -7.06 -19.73 34.89
C LEU A 574 -8.16 -19.39 35.89
N ARG A 575 -9.42 -19.70 35.59
CA ARG A 575 -10.53 -19.48 36.51
C ARG A 575 -10.41 -20.36 37.76
N GLU A 576 -9.98 -21.61 37.60
CA GLU A 576 -9.73 -22.57 38.68
C GLU A 576 -8.53 -22.15 39.55
N LEU A 577 -7.46 -21.62 38.94
CA LEU A 577 -6.25 -21.18 39.64
C LEU A 577 -6.37 -19.81 40.31
N ASP A 578 -6.92 -18.81 39.60
CA ASP A 578 -7.08 -17.44 40.09
C ASP A 578 -8.26 -16.74 39.39
N THR A 579 -9.45 -16.84 40.00
CA THR A 579 -10.67 -16.23 39.49
C THR A 579 -10.57 -14.70 39.39
N ALA A 580 -9.81 -14.03 40.26
CA ALA A 580 -9.65 -12.58 40.24
C ALA A 580 -8.78 -12.13 39.06
N LEU A 581 -7.70 -12.86 38.79
CA LEU A 581 -6.87 -12.64 37.62
C LEU A 581 -7.63 -12.97 36.34
N CYS A 582 -8.35 -14.10 36.28
CA CYS A 582 -9.23 -14.45 35.16
C CYS A 582 -10.21 -13.31 34.81
N ARG A 583 -10.87 -12.73 35.83
CA ARG A 583 -11.75 -11.57 35.68
C ARG A 583 -11.00 -10.36 35.10
N LYS A 584 -9.79 -10.06 35.59
CA LYS A 584 -8.97 -8.95 35.11
C LYS A 584 -8.55 -9.16 33.65
N THR A 585 -8.12 -10.37 33.30
CA THR A 585 -7.75 -10.81 31.95
C THR A 585 -8.90 -10.62 30.98
N MET A 586 -10.08 -11.14 31.30
CA MET A 586 -11.26 -11.02 30.43
C MET A 586 -11.74 -9.57 30.32
N LYS A 587 -11.73 -8.80 31.43
CA LYS A 587 -12.12 -7.37 31.39
C LYS A 587 -11.11 -6.48 30.64
N SER A 588 -9.89 -6.94 30.40
CA SER A 588 -8.88 -6.20 29.63
C SER A 588 -9.26 -6.01 28.16
N VAL A 589 -10.18 -6.83 27.64
CA VAL A 589 -10.74 -6.68 26.29
C VAL A 589 -11.56 -5.40 26.20
N LEU A 590 -11.25 -4.57 25.20
CA LEU A 590 -11.96 -3.31 24.93
C LEU A 590 -13.45 -3.56 24.67
N GLY A 591 -14.31 -2.72 25.24
CA GLY A 591 -15.77 -2.91 25.22
C GLY A 591 -16.35 -3.19 23.83
N TYR A 592 -15.94 -2.44 22.81
CA TYR A 592 -16.42 -2.59 21.43
C TYR A 592 -16.03 -3.92 20.74
N ARG A 593 -15.09 -4.69 21.31
CA ARG A 593 -14.66 -6.00 20.79
C ARG A 593 -15.38 -7.19 21.44
N ARG A 594 -15.93 -7.00 22.64
CA ARG A 594 -16.47 -8.07 23.48
C ARG A 594 -17.61 -8.81 22.80
N GLU A 595 -18.53 -8.07 22.18
CA GLU A 595 -19.68 -8.66 21.49
C GLU A 595 -19.25 -9.53 20.29
N ARG A 596 -18.33 -9.03 19.47
CA ARG A 596 -17.82 -9.77 18.31
C ARG A 596 -17.05 -11.03 18.72
N LEU A 597 -16.26 -10.94 19.79
CA LEU A 597 -15.54 -12.10 20.34
C LEU A 597 -16.50 -13.12 20.96
N ALA A 598 -17.52 -12.67 21.69
CA ALA A 598 -18.55 -13.54 22.24
C ALA A 598 -19.30 -14.31 21.14
N ASN A 599 -19.65 -13.62 20.04
CA ASN A 599 -20.25 -14.27 18.87
C ASN A 599 -19.30 -15.28 18.21
N LEU A 600 -18.01 -14.95 18.11
CA LEU A 600 -17.00 -15.90 17.62
C LEU A 600 -16.92 -17.15 18.48
N PHE A 601 -16.84 -17.01 19.81
CA PHE A 601 -16.83 -18.16 20.72
C PHE A 601 -18.10 -19.00 20.59
N ASN A 602 -19.26 -18.36 20.44
CA ASN A 602 -20.53 -19.05 20.30
C ASN A 602 -20.62 -19.90 19.02
N ILE A 603 -19.93 -19.50 17.94
CA ILE A 603 -19.94 -20.21 16.64
C ILE A 603 -18.76 -21.18 16.52
N ALA A 604 -17.60 -20.86 17.10
CA ALA A 604 -16.37 -21.63 16.94
C ALA A 604 -16.23 -22.82 17.91
N LEU A 605 -16.85 -22.73 19.08
CA LEU A 605 -16.72 -23.74 20.14
C LEU A 605 -17.93 -24.67 20.14
N ASP A 606 -17.68 -25.93 20.51
CA ASP A 606 -18.70 -26.97 20.65
C ASP A 606 -18.76 -27.51 22.08
N GLY A 607 -19.90 -28.12 22.45
CA GLY A 607 -20.06 -28.86 23.69
C GLY A 607 -19.77 -28.06 24.98
N PRO A 608 -18.94 -28.59 25.92
CA PRO A 608 -18.73 -28.01 27.24
C PRO A 608 -17.96 -26.67 27.20
N ASP A 609 -17.03 -26.50 26.27
CA ASP A 609 -16.20 -25.29 26.17
C ASP A 609 -17.02 -24.06 25.76
N LYS A 610 -18.01 -24.27 24.89
CA LYS A 610 -18.99 -23.25 24.51
C LYS A 610 -19.79 -22.76 25.72
N ALA A 611 -20.28 -23.67 26.56
CA ALA A 611 -21.07 -23.34 27.74
C ALA A 611 -20.23 -22.57 28.78
N VAL A 612 -18.99 -23.03 29.00
CA VAL A 612 -18.04 -22.36 29.91
C VAL A 612 -17.75 -20.94 29.42
N MET A 613 -17.38 -20.77 28.14
CA MET A 613 -17.07 -19.44 27.60
C MET A 613 -18.28 -18.53 27.54
N ALA A 614 -19.49 -19.04 27.25
CA ALA A 614 -20.71 -18.26 27.33
C ALA A 614 -20.96 -17.74 28.76
N GLY A 615 -20.75 -18.60 29.77
CA GLY A 615 -20.83 -18.22 31.19
C GLY A 615 -19.80 -17.16 31.57
N VAL A 616 -18.53 -17.33 31.17
CA VAL A 616 -17.46 -16.37 31.43
C VAL A 616 -17.73 -15.01 30.75
N CYS A 617 -18.19 -15.02 29.49
CA CYS A 617 -18.54 -13.80 28.77
C CYS A 617 -19.71 -13.08 29.45
N ALA A 618 -20.77 -13.81 29.81
CA ALA A 618 -21.91 -13.23 30.51
C ALA A 618 -21.52 -12.66 31.88
N GLU A 619 -20.69 -13.37 32.65
CA GLU A 619 -20.25 -12.96 33.98
C GLU A 619 -19.34 -11.73 33.95
N PHE A 620 -18.40 -11.65 33.01
CA PHE A 620 -17.38 -10.59 33.01
C PHE A 620 -17.62 -9.46 32.02
N TRP A 621 -18.33 -9.70 30.92
CA TRP A 621 -18.68 -8.69 29.92
C TRP A 621 -20.13 -8.21 30.04
N GLY A 622 -21.02 -9.00 30.67
CA GLY A 622 -22.46 -8.72 30.76
C GLY A 622 -23.26 -9.41 29.67
N THR A 623 -24.59 -9.32 29.72
CA THR A 623 -25.50 -9.82 28.68
C THR A 623 -25.24 -9.07 27.38
N MET A 624 -24.54 -9.72 26.45
CA MET A 624 -24.31 -9.21 25.10
C MET A 624 -25.60 -9.37 24.30
N THR A 625 -26.37 -8.29 24.15
CA THR A 625 -27.50 -8.26 23.21
C THR A 625 -26.93 -8.36 21.80
N THR A 626 -27.19 -9.46 21.11
CA THR A 626 -26.79 -9.67 19.72
C THR A 626 -27.24 -8.51 18.82
N SER A 627 -26.30 -7.76 18.26
CA SER A 627 -26.43 -6.69 17.25
C SER A 627 -27.05 -7.14 15.90
N ASN A 628 -27.90 -8.16 15.89
CA ASN A 628 -28.64 -8.52 14.67
C ASN A 628 -29.92 -7.69 14.47
N ASP A 629 -30.39 -6.94 15.47
CA ASP A 629 -31.68 -6.22 15.42
C ASP A 629 -31.60 -4.68 15.42
N ASN A 630 -30.45 -4.06 15.10
CA ASN A 630 -30.46 -2.60 14.87
C ASN A 630 -30.99 -2.28 13.46
N ARG A 631 -32.32 -2.15 13.35
CA ARG A 631 -33.01 -1.90 12.08
C ARG A 631 -32.56 -0.59 11.40
N LEU A 632 -32.24 0.46 12.17
CA LEU A 632 -31.70 1.71 11.62
C LEU A 632 -30.31 1.50 10.99
N TYR A 633 -29.44 0.71 11.62
CA TYR A 633 -28.14 0.34 11.07
C TYR A 633 -28.28 -0.46 9.77
N ASN A 634 -29.23 -1.39 9.71
CA ASN A 634 -29.49 -2.20 8.52
C ASN A 634 -29.97 -1.34 7.34
N LEU A 635 -30.89 -0.39 7.60
CA LEU A 635 -31.36 0.58 6.60
C LEU A 635 -30.20 1.44 6.05
N LEU A 636 -29.33 1.96 6.93
CA LEU A 636 -28.16 2.75 6.51
C LEU A 636 -27.11 1.93 5.75
N SER A 637 -26.87 0.69 6.17
CA SER A 637 -25.85 -0.16 5.54
C SER A 637 -26.19 -0.54 4.11
N ALA A 638 -27.48 -0.63 3.78
CA ALA A 638 -27.99 -0.89 2.45
C ALA A 638 -27.88 0.31 1.48
N MET A 639 -27.72 1.54 1.99
CA MET A 639 -27.57 2.74 1.17
C MET A 639 -26.11 3.02 0.81
N PRO A 640 -25.77 3.42 -0.43
CA PRO A 640 -24.39 3.73 -0.83
C PRO A 640 -23.84 4.93 -0.06
N ARG A 641 -22.51 5.04 0.01
CA ARG A 641 -21.85 6.20 0.60
C ARG A 641 -21.88 7.37 -0.37
N GLU A 642 -21.81 8.59 0.17
CA GLU A 642 -21.71 9.83 -0.57
C GLU A 642 -20.62 9.80 -1.66
N SER A 643 -19.44 9.26 -1.34
CA SER A 643 -18.33 9.14 -2.29
C SER A 643 -18.60 8.22 -3.49
N GLN A 644 -19.71 7.47 -3.47
CA GLN A 644 -20.10 6.50 -4.50
C GLN A 644 -21.27 7.01 -5.37
N ILE A 645 -21.85 8.16 -5.03
CA ILE A 645 -23.05 8.70 -5.67
C ILE A 645 -22.65 9.91 -6.51
N LYS A 646 -23.00 9.87 -7.80
CA LYS A 646 -22.76 10.97 -8.75
C LYS A 646 -23.92 11.96 -8.79
N ASP A 647 -25.14 11.47 -8.58
CA ASP A 647 -26.38 12.25 -8.63
C ASP A 647 -27.17 12.03 -7.32
N PRO A 648 -27.15 13.03 -6.41
CA PRO A 648 -27.88 12.98 -5.14
C PRO A 648 -29.41 12.93 -5.30
N ASP A 649 -29.97 13.56 -6.32
CA ASP A 649 -31.43 13.60 -6.54
C ASP A 649 -31.92 12.22 -7.01
N GLN A 650 -31.18 11.56 -7.90
CA GLN A 650 -31.46 10.18 -8.31
C GLN A 650 -31.32 9.19 -7.13
N TRP A 651 -30.37 9.42 -6.22
CA TRP A 651 -30.24 8.64 -4.99
C TRP A 651 -31.47 8.79 -4.09
N ALA A 652 -31.96 10.02 -3.88
CA ALA A 652 -33.14 10.27 -3.06
C ALA A 652 -34.39 9.58 -3.61
N ILE A 653 -34.54 9.51 -4.94
CA ILE A 653 -35.62 8.76 -5.60
C ILE A 653 -35.44 7.25 -5.40
N THR A 654 -34.22 6.74 -5.64
CA THR A 654 -33.92 5.29 -5.58
C THR A 654 -34.12 4.72 -4.17
N TYR A 655 -33.76 5.48 -3.14
CA TYR A 655 -33.82 5.06 -1.74
C TYR A 655 -34.96 5.71 -0.95
N ALA A 656 -35.97 6.26 -1.63
CA ALA A 656 -37.07 7.00 -1.00
C ALA A 656 -37.81 6.20 0.09
N ALA A 657 -38.00 4.89 -0.12
CA ALA A 657 -38.64 4.01 0.85
C ALA A 657 -37.78 3.83 2.11
N GLN A 658 -36.48 3.58 1.95
CA GLN A 658 -35.55 3.40 3.05
C GLN A 658 -35.35 4.69 3.84
N ILE A 659 -35.28 5.85 3.17
CA ILE A 659 -35.21 7.16 3.81
C ILE A 659 -36.47 7.39 4.66
N ARG A 660 -37.66 7.11 4.11
CA ARG A 660 -38.92 7.24 4.84
C ARG A 660 -38.99 6.33 6.06
N ASP A 661 -38.62 5.07 5.91
CA ASP A 661 -38.60 4.09 7.00
C ASP A 661 -37.60 4.49 8.10
N PHE A 662 -36.44 5.01 7.71
CA PHE A 662 -35.44 5.50 8.65
C PHE A 662 -35.97 6.69 9.46
N LEU A 663 -36.57 7.69 8.79
CA LEU A 663 -37.12 8.87 9.43
C LEU A 663 -38.30 8.53 10.35
N ALA A 664 -39.16 7.59 9.94
CA ALA A 664 -40.28 7.13 10.75
C ALA A 664 -39.84 6.33 11.98
N LEU A 665 -38.80 5.50 11.85
CA LEU A 665 -38.30 4.70 12.97
C LEU A 665 -37.51 5.55 13.97
N MET A 666 -36.68 6.49 13.51
CA MET A 666 -35.83 7.33 14.38
C MET A 666 -36.62 8.16 15.40
N VAL A 667 -37.89 8.47 15.14
CA VAL A 667 -38.73 9.28 16.04
C VAL A 667 -39.41 8.48 17.15
N THR A 668 -39.33 7.14 17.13
CA THR A 668 -39.87 6.28 18.20
C THR A 668 -38.89 6.13 19.36
N GLU A 669 -39.37 5.71 20.53
CA GLU A 669 -38.51 5.44 21.69
C GLU A 669 -37.48 4.34 21.39
N GLU A 670 -37.89 3.28 20.69
CA GLU A 670 -37.00 2.21 20.22
C GLU A 670 -35.95 2.74 19.24
N GLY A 671 -36.36 3.61 18.31
CA GLY A 671 -35.47 4.22 17.33
C GLY A 671 -34.42 5.12 17.97
N GLU A 672 -34.76 5.86 19.03
CA GLU A 672 -33.82 6.71 19.76
C GLU A 672 -32.69 5.89 20.41
N VAL A 673 -33.03 4.73 20.99
CA VAL A 673 -32.05 3.77 21.54
C VAL A 673 -31.18 3.20 20.42
N MET A 674 -31.79 2.81 19.29
CA MET A 674 -31.06 2.28 18.13
C MET A 674 -30.10 3.32 17.53
N LEU A 675 -30.47 4.61 17.55
CA LEU A 675 -29.67 5.72 17.03
C LEU A 675 -28.36 5.89 17.82
N LYS A 676 -28.36 5.65 19.14
CA LYS A 676 -27.14 5.67 19.97
C LYS A 676 -26.08 4.67 19.49
N GLY A 677 -26.53 3.54 18.92
CA GLY A 677 -25.67 2.49 18.38
C GLY A 677 -25.03 2.85 17.03
N ILE A 678 -25.46 3.93 16.37
CA ILE A 678 -24.99 4.31 15.03
C ILE A 678 -23.85 5.32 15.14
N ARG A 679 -22.73 5.03 14.47
CA ARG A 679 -21.59 5.95 14.42
C ARG A 679 -21.95 7.20 13.61
N ALA A 680 -21.65 8.39 14.14
CA ALA A 680 -21.88 9.68 13.47
C ALA A 680 -21.29 9.73 12.04
N ALA A 681 -20.07 9.20 11.84
CA ALA A 681 -19.44 9.14 10.52
C ALA A 681 -20.24 8.32 9.49
N MET A 682 -20.94 7.27 9.92
CA MET A 682 -21.80 6.47 9.04
C MET A 682 -23.08 7.23 8.70
N LEU A 683 -23.68 7.88 9.69
CA LEU A 683 -24.89 8.68 9.52
C LEU A 683 -24.65 9.87 8.57
N ASN A 684 -23.51 10.56 8.71
CA ASN A 684 -23.11 11.65 7.83
C ASN A 684 -22.89 11.17 6.40
N ALA A 685 -22.03 10.17 6.22
CA ALA A 685 -21.60 9.73 4.89
C ALA A 685 -22.66 8.97 4.09
N ARG A 686 -23.73 8.48 4.71
CA ARG A 686 -24.77 7.66 4.03
C ARG A 686 -26.17 8.26 4.07
N LEU A 687 -26.40 9.30 4.84
CA LEU A 687 -27.74 9.91 4.97
C LEU A 687 -27.68 11.43 5.03
N ILE A 688 -27.06 12.04 6.06
CA ILE A 688 -27.18 13.49 6.28
C ILE A 688 -26.61 14.30 5.11
N ASN A 689 -25.39 14.00 4.65
CA ASN A 689 -24.75 14.76 3.57
C ASN A 689 -25.53 14.63 2.25
N LEU A 690 -26.08 13.44 2.00
CA LEU A 690 -26.84 13.15 0.78
C LEU A 690 -28.22 13.79 0.79
N LEU A 691 -28.91 13.81 1.94
CA LEU A 691 -30.15 14.56 2.10
C LEU A 691 -29.92 16.06 1.87
N THR A 692 -28.84 16.63 2.39
CA THR A 692 -28.48 18.04 2.14
C THR A 692 -28.24 18.29 0.65
N LYS A 693 -27.48 17.43 -0.02
CA LYS A 693 -27.17 17.55 -1.45
C LYS A 693 -28.37 17.33 -2.37
N ALA A 694 -29.35 16.54 -1.95
CA ALA A 694 -30.60 16.28 -2.66
C ALA A 694 -31.72 17.31 -2.34
N SER A 695 -31.36 18.48 -1.81
CA SER A 695 -32.30 19.53 -1.39
C SER A 695 -33.33 19.11 -0.32
N MET A 696 -33.10 18.01 0.40
CA MET A 696 -33.92 17.51 1.52
C MET A 696 -33.38 18.03 2.87
N THR A 697 -33.21 19.35 2.97
CA THR A 697 -32.55 20.02 4.09
C THR A 697 -33.32 19.89 5.41
N LYS A 698 -34.65 19.77 5.35
CA LYS A 698 -35.53 19.58 6.52
C LYS A 698 -35.25 18.23 7.19
N GLU A 699 -35.17 17.17 6.40
CA GLU A 699 -34.92 15.80 6.84
C GLU A 699 -33.50 15.68 7.40
N ALA A 700 -32.51 16.27 6.73
CA ALA A 700 -31.12 16.29 7.19
C ALA A 700 -30.99 16.92 8.60
N LYS A 701 -31.65 18.06 8.82
CA LYS A 701 -31.67 18.75 10.13
C LYS A 701 -32.35 17.92 11.21
N LEU A 702 -33.47 17.27 10.89
CA LEU A 702 -34.18 16.41 11.82
C LEU A 702 -33.30 15.23 12.29
N VAL A 703 -32.59 14.60 11.36
CA VAL A 703 -31.64 13.51 11.67
C VAL A 703 -30.49 14.01 12.53
N LYS A 704 -29.89 15.17 12.20
CA LYS A 704 -28.79 15.76 12.99
C LYS A 704 -29.23 16.08 14.43
N TYR A 705 -30.40 16.71 14.60
CA TYR A 705 -30.96 17.01 15.92
C TYR A 705 -31.17 15.75 16.76
N ARG A 706 -31.80 14.71 16.20
CA ARG A 706 -32.07 13.46 16.93
C ARG A 706 -30.78 12.69 17.27
N ALA A 707 -29.81 12.69 16.35
CA ALA A 707 -28.51 12.06 16.59
C ALA A 707 -27.72 12.75 17.70
N GLU A 708 -27.87 14.07 17.87
CA GLU A 708 -27.27 14.80 18.99
C GLU A 708 -28.06 14.63 20.29
N ALA A 709 -29.40 14.62 20.23
CA ALA A 709 -30.24 14.39 21.40
C ALA A 709 -30.10 12.97 22.00
N ALA A 710 -29.75 11.99 21.17
CA ALA A 710 -29.55 10.61 21.60
C ALA A 710 -28.17 10.38 22.29
N LYS A 711 -27.17 11.25 22.05
CA LYS A 711 -25.89 11.22 22.77
C LYS A 711 -26.08 11.68 24.21
#